data_AF-A0A075R6C6-F1
#
_entry.id   AF-A0A075R6C6-F1
#
_cell.length_a   1.000
_cell.length_b   1.000
_cell.length_c   1.000
_cell.angle_alpha   90.00
_cell.angle_beta   90.00
_cell.angle_gamma   90.00
#
_symmetry.space_group_name_H-M   'P 1'
#
loop_
_entity.id
_entity.type
_entity.pdbx_description
1 polymer ?
#
loop_
_entity_poly.entity_id
_entity_poly.type
_entity_poly.pdbx_seq_one_letter_code
_entity_poly.pdbx_strand_id
1 'polypeptide(L)'
;MVKQQSRKYSIFMFVVILTITILFPTPSIYSSPVKEPLLGPTDSKEVEDFADQFFNQSHIKNQLAGAVFVIVRDGRILLNKGYGYSDVEKKIAVNPNHTIFPLASISKVFTSTGIMQLVEQGKLDLDEDIQTYLKDITLNNKTTDKLTMKHLLTNTAGFDFTDKLESIHHHSIPRISLDKYVKENMPSIVRKPGEAFRYDNFGFSLQGYILEKLSGKSFNQYMTENIFTPLKMENSSFLLTPQLKANLATGYTSSNQPFPVFLSNPIEQPEGGMVSTGHDMAQFMMAHLNKGSFDGRTILKQGTAQNMHTIHYSVHPKVPNMAYGFETYYHSSHNNQFVIGKGGDIPGFHSWMWLLPEHKVGGFIIFNKDKEFREELFKAFMNHYYPIPKKEQTYMTSSPQQLKRFEGTYRDLRINPWITKITVTSQGQLLAEDPMEKNILRQVDPLLFKDEKGTFLAFKESADGSIGYLQYRNMVSMAQKISPSKHFTDVPQSHPYAAYINGVQDLGVLRGDSNHAFRPLAPITRAEFAGDLVRLIGVRASTNPVSFIDSKKSPYVKEIQALVEADALKGTSPTKFEPNRPITRQEAAVIVFEVSKSLLNAQPVKVNLKGAIDPWATQAVQYVVFHGLYGPEVISSKGLIDYKAKEPLLRQEAAAFLYNYARHIFKK
;
A
#
# COMPACT_ATOMS: atom_id res chain seq x y z
N MET A 1 52.11 -43.70 60.53
CA MET A 1 52.33 -45.09 60.97
C MET A 1 51.80 -46.04 59.91
N VAL A 2 52.69 -46.79 59.24
CA VAL A 2 52.68 -48.25 58.92
C VAL A 2 51.28 -48.93 59.03
N LYS A 3 50.72 -49.66 58.04
CA LYS A 3 51.23 -50.87 57.33
C LYS A 3 50.27 -51.35 56.20
N GLN A 4 50.84 -51.92 55.12
CA GLN A 4 50.51 -53.15 54.31
C GLN A 4 49.05 -53.52 53.98
N GLN A 5 48.64 -54.20 52.89
CA GLN A 5 49.17 -55.03 51.79
C GLN A 5 47.93 -55.25 50.84
N SER A 6 47.92 -55.56 49.54
CA SER A 6 48.65 -56.57 48.76
C SER A 6 48.34 -56.41 47.25
N ARG A 7 49.24 -56.93 46.41
CA ARG A 7 49.22 -57.00 44.93
C ARG A 7 48.47 -58.22 44.40
N LYS A 8 47.93 -58.14 43.17
CA LYS A 8 48.01 -59.21 42.15
C LYS A 8 48.23 -58.62 40.74
N TYR A 9 49.11 -59.25 39.98
CA TYR A 9 49.51 -58.93 38.61
C TYR A 9 48.64 -59.68 37.59
N SER A 10 48.47 -59.12 36.39
CA SER A 10 48.35 -59.90 35.15
C SER A 10 48.83 -59.09 33.94
N ILE A 11 49.70 -59.73 33.18
CA ILE A 11 50.40 -59.31 31.97
C ILE A 11 49.49 -59.61 30.78
N PHE A 12 49.34 -58.73 29.77
CA PHE A 12 49.08 -59.20 28.42
C PHE A 12 49.73 -58.33 27.34
N MET A 13 50.40 -59.08 26.46
CA MET A 13 51.32 -58.76 25.37
C MET A 13 50.60 -58.14 24.16
N PHE A 14 51.19 -57.09 23.56
CA PHE A 14 50.78 -56.53 22.27
C PHE A 14 51.17 -57.50 21.14
N VAL A 15 50.21 -57.92 20.32
CA VAL A 15 50.45 -58.65 19.07
C VAL A 15 50.23 -57.69 17.91
N VAL A 16 51.29 -57.45 17.13
CA VAL A 16 51.26 -56.73 15.86
C VAL A 16 50.88 -57.72 14.77
N ILE A 17 49.74 -57.50 14.11
CA ILE A 17 49.35 -58.24 12.90
C ILE A 17 49.66 -57.34 11.69
N LEU A 18 50.58 -57.81 10.86
CA LEU A 18 50.96 -57.22 9.58
C LEU A 18 49.96 -57.70 8.51
N THR A 19 49.06 -56.84 8.04
CA THR A 19 48.23 -57.10 6.85
C THR A 19 48.83 -56.38 5.65
N ILE A 20 49.35 -57.16 4.69
CA ILE A 20 49.76 -56.69 3.37
C ILE A 20 48.49 -56.47 2.54
N THR A 21 48.14 -55.21 2.29
CA THR A 21 47.06 -54.83 1.39
C THR A 21 47.65 -54.46 0.04
N ILE A 22 47.35 -55.26 -0.98
CA ILE A 22 47.70 -54.99 -2.38
C ILE A 22 46.82 -53.82 -2.87
N LEU A 23 47.44 -52.66 -3.12
CA LEU A 23 46.77 -51.51 -3.74
C LEU A 23 46.58 -51.75 -5.24
N PHE A 24 45.33 -51.82 -5.68
CA PHE A 24 44.99 -51.53 -7.08
C PHE A 24 44.82 -50.02 -7.25
N PRO A 25 45.42 -49.39 -8.27
CA PRO A 25 45.22 -47.97 -8.52
C PRO A 25 43.79 -47.78 -9.05
N THR A 26 42.90 -47.22 -8.22
CA THR A 26 41.63 -46.69 -8.68
C THR A 26 41.91 -45.46 -9.55
N PRO A 27 41.38 -45.34 -10.77
CA PRO A 27 41.51 -44.12 -11.56
C PRO A 27 40.86 -42.98 -10.78
N SER A 28 41.66 -42.03 -10.32
CA SER A 28 41.19 -40.78 -9.75
C SER A 28 40.48 -40.00 -10.85
N ILE A 29 39.15 -40.07 -10.86
CA ILE A 29 38.33 -39.08 -11.56
C ILE A 29 38.52 -37.77 -10.79
N TYR A 30 39.46 -36.95 -11.25
CA TYR A 30 39.49 -35.54 -10.89
C TYR A 30 38.22 -34.90 -11.47
N SER A 31 37.13 -34.92 -10.70
CA SER A 31 36.05 -33.97 -10.95
C SER A 31 36.63 -32.59 -10.66
N SER A 32 36.86 -31.79 -11.71
CA SER A 32 37.03 -30.36 -11.55
C SER A 32 35.96 -29.86 -10.57
N PRO A 33 36.31 -29.02 -9.56
CA PRO A 33 35.29 -28.46 -8.69
C PRO A 33 34.27 -27.78 -9.60
N VAL A 34 33.05 -28.30 -9.62
CA VAL A 34 31.92 -27.62 -10.25
C VAL A 34 31.86 -26.29 -9.52
N LYS A 35 32.32 -25.21 -10.16
CA LYS A 35 32.04 -23.86 -9.71
C LYS A 35 30.54 -23.82 -9.57
N GLU A 36 30.02 -23.78 -8.35
CA GLU A 36 28.62 -23.45 -8.16
C GLU A 36 28.36 -22.18 -8.97
N PRO A 37 27.34 -22.15 -9.84
CA PRO A 37 27.06 -20.96 -10.62
C PRO A 37 26.90 -19.80 -9.64
N LEU A 38 27.64 -18.72 -9.86
CA LEU A 38 27.44 -17.48 -9.12
C LEU A 38 25.97 -17.10 -9.31
N LEU A 39 25.17 -17.22 -8.26
CA LEU A 39 23.77 -16.78 -8.31
C LEU A 39 23.72 -15.27 -8.55
N GLY A 40 22.70 -14.81 -9.28
CA GLY A 40 22.52 -13.40 -9.61
C GLY A 40 23.10 -12.96 -10.97
N PRO A 41 22.70 -11.78 -11.47
CA PRO A 41 23.20 -11.22 -12.74
C PRO A 41 24.68 -10.83 -12.66
N THR A 42 25.54 -11.24 -13.58
CA THR A 42 26.98 -10.89 -13.54
C THR A 42 27.51 -10.23 -14.80
N ASP A 43 26.81 -10.35 -15.92
CA ASP A 43 27.25 -9.86 -17.23
C ASP A 43 26.25 -8.85 -17.80
N SER A 44 26.73 -7.69 -18.22
CA SER A 44 25.86 -6.61 -18.72
C SER A 44 25.10 -7.00 -19.98
N LYS A 45 25.73 -7.76 -20.88
CA LYS A 45 25.10 -8.12 -22.16
C LYS A 45 23.98 -9.14 -21.94
N GLU A 46 24.22 -10.12 -21.08
CA GLU A 46 23.22 -11.11 -20.68
C GLU A 46 22.02 -10.46 -19.96
N VAL A 47 22.27 -9.51 -19.05
CA VAL A 47 21.19 -8.76 -18.38
C VAL A 47 20.38 -7.93 -19.38
N GLU A 48 21.04 -7.32 -20.36
CA GLU A 48 20.37 -6.62 -21.45
C GLU A 48 19.52 -7.57 -22.30
N ASP A 49 20.02 -8.75 -22.64
CA ASP A 49 19.29 -9.74 -23.43
C ASP A 49 18.06 -10.27 -22.67
N PHE A 50 18.19 -10.52 -21.35
CA PHE A 50 17.06 -10.84 -20.47
C PHE A 50 15.98 -9.74 -20.51
N ALA A 51 16.39 -8.48 -20.33
CA ALA A 51 15.47 -7.36 -20.30
C ALA A 51 14.80 -7.15 -21.67
N ASP A 52 15.57 -7.21 -22.76
CA ASP A 52 15.06 -7.09 -24.12
C ASP A 52 14.10 -8.21 -24.45
N GLN A 53 14.36 -9.45 -24.01
CA GLN A 53 13.43 -10.56 -24.18
C GLN A 53 12.09 -10.28 -23.47
N PHE A 54 12.13 -9.79 -22.23
CA PHE A 54 10.93 -9.44 -21.47
C PHE A 54 10.12 -8.33 -22.17
N PHE A 55 10.77 -7.19 -22.48
CA PHE A 55 10.09 -6.06 -23.12
C PHE A 55 9.69 -6.33 -24.58
N ASN A 56 10.22 -7.38 -25.22
CA ASN A 56 9.81 -7.81 -26.56
C ASN A 56 8.56 -8.69 -26.58
N GLN A 57 8.10 -9.20 -25.44
CA GLN A 57 6.87 -9.99 -25.36
C GLN A 57 5.67 -9.16 -25.82
N SER A 58 4.81 -9.76 -26.65
CA SER A 58 3.72 -9.03 -27.32
C SER A 58 2.76 -8.37 -26.34
N HIS A 59 2.43 -9.04 -25.22
CA HIS A 59 1.53 -8.45 -24.22
C HIS A 59 2.19 -7.30 -23.45
N ILE A 60 3.50 -7.34 -23.22
CA ILE A 60 4.25 -6.23 -22.60
C ILE A 60 4.32 -5.04 -23.55
N LYS A 61 4.67 -5.26 -24.83
CA LYS A 61 4.69 -4.20 -25.85
C LYS A 61 3.37 -3.47 -25.97
N ASN A 62 2.24 -4.18 -25.94
CA ASN A 62 0.91 -3.58 -26.03
C ASN A 62 0.55 -2.72 -24.80
N GLN A 63 1.16 -3.03 -23.65
CA GLN A 63 0.95 -2.32 -22.40
C GLN A 63 1.91 -1.15 -22.22
N LEU A 64 3.06 -1.16 -22.89
CA LEU A 64 4.11 -0.17 -22.74
C LEU A 64 3.81 1.14 -23.50
N ALA A 65 3.89 2.28 -22.81
CA ALA A 65 4.11 3.57 -23.45
C ALA A 65 5.62 3.86 -23.48
N GLY A 66 6.24 3.91 -22.30
CA GLY A 66 7.68 3.93 -22.10
C GLY A 66 8.07 3.47 -20.69
N ALA A 67 9.31 3.04 -20.52
CA ALA A 67 9.86 2.56 -19.26
C ALA A 67 11.37 2.80 -19.16
N VAL A 68 11.88 2.85 -17.94
CA VAL A 68 13.32 2.73 -17.63
C VAL A 68 13.54 1.52 -16.74
N PHE A 69 14.45 0.63 -17.13
CA PHE A 69 14.87 -0.51 -16.32
C PHE A 69 16.37 -0.45 -16.02
N VAL A 70 16.70 -0.63 -14.75
CA VAL A 70 18.06 -0.51 -14.21
C VAL A 70 18.38 -1.73 -13.38
N ILE A 71 19.56 -2.31 -13.58
CA ILE A 71 20.15 -3.34 -12.72
C ILE A 71 21.55 -2.89 -12.32
N VAL A 72 21.83 -2.95 -11.02
CA VAL A 72 23.17 -2.70 -10.45
C VAL A 72 23.65 -3.93 -9.71
N ARG A 73 24.96 -4.18 -9.74
CA ARG A 73 25.63 -5.19 -8.93
C ARG A 73 27.03 -4.76 -8.55
N ASP A 74 27.44 -5.05 -7.32
CA ASP A 74 28.83 -4.89 -6.85
C ASP A 74 29.41 -3.49 -7.16
N GLY A 75 28.59 -2.46 -6.97
CA GLY A 75 28.97 -1.06 -7.20
C GLY A 75 29.08 -0.65 -8.67
N ARG A 76 28.48 -1.41 -9.60
CA ARG A 76 28.46 -1.13 -11.04
C ARG A 76 27.05 -1.21 -11.60
N ILE A 77 26.80 -0.44 -12.65
CA ILE A 77 25.57 -0.51 -13.44
C ILE A 77 25.74 -1.65 -14.45
N LEU A 78 24.90 -2.69 -14.35
CA LEU A 78 24.85 -3.77 -15.34
C LEU A 78 23.90 -3.42 -16.49
N LEU A 79 22.81 -2.72 -16.19
CA LEU A 79 21.82 -2.24 -17.16
C LEU A 79 21.31 -0.86 -16.72
N ASN A 80 21.16 0.06 -17.67
CA ASN A 80 20.42 1.31 -17.52
C ASN A 80 19.81 1.66 -18.88
N LYS A 81 18.60 1.15 -19.15
CA LYS A 81 18.01 1.14 -20.50
C LYS A 81 16.59 1.70 -20.50
N GLY A 82 16.32 2.53 -21.49
CA GLY A 82 14.99 3.05 -21.78
C GLY A 82 14.28 2.21 -22.85
N TYR A 83 12.98 2.00 -22.68
CA TYR A 83 12.10 1.31 -23.61
C TYR A 83 10.92 2.23 -23.96
N GLY A 84 10.45 2.17 -25.21
CA GLY A 84 9.31 2.97 -25.66
C GLY A 84 9.56 4.49 -25.64
N TYR A 85 8.52 5.26 -25.34
CA TYR A 85 8.48 6.71 -25.46
C TYR A 85 8.15 7.41 -24.14
N SER A 86 8.89 8.48 -23.83
CA SER A 86 8.54 9.41 -22.74
C SER A 86 7.37 10.32 -23.15
N ASP A 87 7.21 10.56 -24.45
CA ASP A 87 6.07 11.25 -25.05
C ASP A 87 5.70 10.50 -26.35
N VAL A 88 4.56 9.80 -26.31
CA VAL A 88 4.05 8.96 -27.41
C VAL A 88 3.66 9.80 -28.62
N GLU A 89 3.08 10.98 -28.41
CA GLU A 89 2.62 11.85 -29.49
C GLU A 89 3.80 12.43 -30.26
N LYS A 90 4.80 12.94 -29.53
CA LYS A 90 6.03 13.50 -30.10
C LYS A 90 7.07 12.45 -30.49
N LYS A 91 6.82 11.18 -30.18
CA LYS A 91 7.75 10.04 -30.39
C LYS A 91 9.12 10.28 -29.76
N ILE A 92 9.16 10.93 -28.59
CA ILE A 92 10.41 11.14 -27.86
C ILE A 92 10.74 9.84 -27.12
N ALA A 93 11.84 9.20 -27.51
CA ALA A 93 12.28 7.95 -26.88
C ALA A 93 12.65 8.17 -25.41
N VAL A 94 12.40 7.16 -24.57
CA VAL A 94 12.87 7.21 -23.18
C VAL A 94 14.40 7.18 -23.15
N ASN A 95 15.00 8.22 -22.55
CA ASN A 95 16.42 8.27 -22.27
C ASN A 95 16.64 8.03 -20.76
N PRO A 96 17.29 6.93 -20.36
CA PRO A 96 17.41 6.57 -18.95
C PRO A 96 18.28 7.52 -18.11
N ASN A 97 19.06 8.41 -18.75
CA ASN A 97 19.90 9.42 -18.09
C ASN A 97 19.22 10.79 -17.97
N HIS A 98 18.19 11.06 -18.77
CA HIS A 98 17.65 12.41 -18.92
C HIS A 98 16.13 12.51 -18.82
N THR A 99 15.40 11.45 -19.16
CA THR A 99 13.94 11.44 -19.00
C THR A 99 13.60 11.43 -17.52
N ILE A 100 12.90 12.47 -17.09
CA ILE A 100 12.47 12.67 -15.71
C ILE A 100 11.15 11.93 -15.50
N PHE A 101 11.08 11.15 -14.42
CA PHE A 101 9.86 10.48 -13.99
C PHE A 101 9.51 10.85 -12.55
N PRO A 102 8.23 11.07 -12.22
CA PRO A 102 7.78 11.11 -10.84
C PRO A 102 7.88 9.72 -10.21
N LEU A 103 8.65 9.59 -9.12
CA LEU A 103 8.93 8.30 -8.50
C LEU A 103 7.84 7.82 -7.54
N ALA A 104 6.88 8.68 -7.22
CA ALA A 104 5.85 8.42 -6.22
C ALA A 104 6.48 7.95 -4.90
N SER A 105 5.94 6.90 -4.28
CA SER A 105 6.31 6.49 -2.92
C SER A 105 7.74 5.97 -2.74
N ILE A 106 8.55 5.79 -3.79
CA ILE A 106 10.01 5.58 -3.63
C ILE A 106 10.66 6.76 -2.87
N SER A 107 10.11 7.98 -3.02
CA SER A 107 10.45 9.18 -2.23
C SER A 107 10.63 8.92 -0.74
N LYS A 108 9.85 8.01 -0.17
CA LYS A 108 9.86 7.68 1.26
C LYS A 108 11.20 7.14 1.74
N VAL A 109 11.89 6.39 0.89
CA VAL A 109 13.21 5.85 1.23
C VAL A 109 14.22 6.98 1.42
N PHE A 110 14.19 8.00 0.56
CA PHE A 110 15.02 9.20 0.67
C PHE A 110 14.70 9.99 1.94
N THR A 111 13.41 10.17 2.24
CA THR A 111 12.95 10.78 3.50
C THR A 111 13.50 10.05 4.72
N SER A 112 13.40 8.72 4.76
CA SER A 112 13.94 7.92 5.85
C SER A 112 15.47 7.99 5.93
N THR A 113 16.18 8.01 4.79
CA THR A 113 17.64 8.22 4.76
C THR A 113 18.02 9.55 5.40
N GLY A 114 17.30 10.64 5.09
CA GLY A 114 17.52 11.94 5.73
C GLY A 114 17.26 11.93 7.24
N ILE A 115 16.22 11.24 7.71
CA ILE A 115 15.96 11.04 9.14
C ILE A 115 17.11 10.29 9.82
N MET A 116 17.60 9.22 9.20
CA MET A 116 18.70 8.45 9.76
C MET A 116 20.03 9.22 9.78
N GLN A 117 20.24 10.18 8.88
CA GLN A 117 21.34 11.14 8.99
C GLN A 117 21.21 12.05 10.23
N LEU A 118 20.00 12.47 10.61
CA LEU A 118 19.79 13.24 11.84
C LEU A 118 20.04 12.39 13.10
N VAL A 119 19.74 11.09 13.04
CA VAL A 119 20.11 10.13 14.10
C VAL A 119 21.62 10.07 14.25
N GLU A 120 22.37 9.95 13.15
CA GLU A 120 23.84 9.92 13.20
C GLU A 120 24.47 11.20 13.74
N GLN A 121 23.80 12.34 13.54
CA GLN A 121 24.19 13.64 14.06
C GLN A 121 23.82 13.84 15.54
N GLY A 122 23.12 12.89 16.16
CA GLY A 122 22.63 13.01 17.53
C GLY A 122 21.51 14.06 17.70
N LYS A 123 20.90 14.51 16.59
CA LYS A 123 19.80 15.49 16.60
C LYS A 123 18.43 14.85 16.80
N LEU A 124 18.33 13.56 16.53
CA LEU A 124 17.10 12.77 16.64
C LEU A 124 17.41 11.44 17.31
N ASP A 125 16.58 11.04 18.26
CA ASP A 125 16.54 9.71 18.86
C ASP A 125 15.30 8.98 18.34
N LEU A 126 15.49 7.73 17.91
CA LEU A 126 14.42 6.91 17.32
C LEU A 126 13.33 6.53 18.31
N ASP A 127 13.69 6.45 19.59
CA ASP A 127 12.81 6.00 20.67
C ASP A 127 12.27 7.18 21.50
N GLU A 128 12.72 8.41 21.26
CA GLU A 128 12.20 9.61 21.91
C GLU A 128 10.76 9.92 21.47
N ASP A 129 9.97 10.56 22.35
CA ASP A 129 8.65 11.05 21.95
C ASP A 129 8.81 12.14 20.90
N ILE A 130 8.20 11.97 19.73
CA ILE A 130 8.30 12.97 18.66
C ILE A 130 7.74 14.33 19.07
N GLN A 131 6.86 14.40 20.08
CA GLN A 131 6.36 15.66 20.64
C GLN A 131 7.50 16.61 21.04
N THR A 132 8.65 16.07 21.46
CA THR A 132 9.85 16.86 21.80
C THR A 132 10.43 17.63 20.62
N TYR A 133 10.23 17.14 19.39
CA TYR A 133 10.67 17.76 18.14
C TYR A 133 9.60 18.70 17.54
N LEU A 134 8.36 18.63 18.04
CA LEU A 134 7.19 19.34 17.53
C LEU A 134 6.80 20.50 18.45
N LYS A 135 7.63 21.56 18.53
CA LYS A 135 7.42 22.66 19.47
C LYS A 135 6.18 23.52 19.17
N ASP A 136 5.74 23.54 17.92
CA ASP A 136 4.64 24.33 17.37
C ASP A 136 3.40 23.48 17.00
N ILE A 137 3.39 22.19 17.36
CA ILE A 137 2.27 21.27 17.14
C ILE A 137 2.04 20.44 18.40
N THR A 138 0.82 20.44 18.93
CA THR A 138 0.42 19.51 20.01
C THR A 138 -0.22 18.26 19.40
N LEU A 139 0.35 17.10 19.68
CA LEU A 139 -0.21 15.82 19.25
C LEU A 139 -1.52 15.52 19.98
N ASN A 140 -2.59 15.25 19.22
CA ASN A 140 -3.83 14.72 19.79
C ASN A 140 -3.72 13.19 19.95
N ASN A 141 -2.95 12.75 20.95
CA ASN A 141 -2.79 11.35 21.27
C ASN A 141 -3.93 10.87 22.19
N LYS A 142 -4.77 9.95 21.71
CA LYS A 142 -5.85 9.32 22.49
C LYS A 142 -5.40 8.03 23.20
N THR A 143 -4.11 7.72 23.14
CA THR A 143 -3.50 6.53 23.74
C THR A 143 -2.57 6.93 24.88
N THR A 144 -2.10 5.94 25.64
CA THR A 144 -1.15 6.12 26.74
C THR A 144 0.32 6.07 26.31
N ASP A 145 0.60 5.60 25.10
CA ASP A 145 1.95 5.35 24.63
C ASP A 145 2.45 6.49 23.74
N LYS A 146 3.72 6.85 23.89
CA LYS A 146 4.35 7.88 23.07
C LYS A 146 4.46 7.46 21.60
N LEU A 147 4.32 8.44 20.71
CA LEU A 147 4.63 8.26 19.30
C LEU A 147 6.11 8.55 19.09
N THR A 148 6.85 7.65 18.45
CA THR A 148 8.31 7.78 18.25
C THR A 148 8.63 7.80 16.75
N MET A 149 9.86 8.18 16.40
CA MET A 149 10.29 8.17 15.00
C MET A 149 10.32 6.75 14.42
N LYS A 150 10.63 5.73 15.25
CA LYS A 150 10.52 4.31 14.86
C LYS A 150 9.12 3.94 14.39
N HIS A 151 8.08 4.45 15.04
CA HIS A 151 6.70 4.20 14.63
C HIS A 151 6.35 4.85 13.29
N LEU A 152 6.88 6.04 13.00
CA LEU A 152 6.71 6.70 11.70
C LEU A 152 7.44 5.94 10.58
N LEU A 153 8.71 5.58 10.80
CA LEU A 153 9.55 4.85 9.84
C LEU A 153 8.99 3.47 9.46
N THR A 154 8.16 2.88 10.32
CA THR A 154 7.56 1.55 10.15
C THR A 154 6.06 1.57 9.84
N ASN A 155 5.46 2.75 9.60
CA ASN A 155 4.00 2.87 9.39
C ASN A 155 3.16 2.23 10.51
N THR A 156 3.59 2.39 11.76
CA THR A 156 2.88 1.88 12.96
C THR A 156 2.45 3.00 13.90
N ALA A 157 2.29 4.22 13.37
CA ALA A 157 2.01 5.43 14.15
C ALA A 157 0.67 5.43 14.89
N GLY A 158 -0.29 4.60 14.48
CA GLY A 158 -1.61 4.55 15.10
C GLY A 158 -2.53 5.74 14.77
N PHE A 159 -2.17 6.56 13.76
CA PHE A 159 -2.98 7.68 13.30
C PHE A 159 -4.40 7.27 12.93
N ASP A 160 -5.39 8.15 13.05
CA ASP A 160 -6.70 7.96 12.45
C ASP A 160 -6.63 7.97 10.91
N PHE A 161 -7.74 7.88 10.18
CA PHE A 161 -7.76 7.98 8.72
C PHE A 161 -7.15 9.30 8.23
N THR A 162 -6.10 9.21 7.42
CA THR A 162 -5.30 10.33 6.92
C THR A 162 -5.46 10.58 5.42
N ASP A 163 -5.88 9.57 4.65
CA ASP A 163 -6.08 9.66 3.21
C ASP A 163 -7.27 10.61 2.87
N LYS A 164 -7.10 11.43 1.83
CA LYS A 164 -8.11 12.38 1.34
C LYS A 164 -8.61 11.96 -0.04
N LEU A 165 -9.84 12.33 -0.36
CA LEU A 165 -10.32 12.23 -1.74
C LEU A 165 -9.69 13.36 -2.55
N GLU A 166 -8.98 13.02 -3.62
CA GLU A 166 -8.34 14.01 -4.50
C GLU A 166 -9.34 14.51 -5.56
N SER A 167 -9.31 15.82 -5.85
CA SER A 167 -10.08 16.41 -6.95
C SER A 167 -9.43 16.04 -8.28
N ILE A 168 -10.23 15.62 -9.25
CA ILE A 168 -9.77 15.41 -10.64
C ILE A 168 -9.32 16.71 -11.35
N HIS A 169 -9.55 17.87 -10.73
CA HIS A 169 -9.23 19.20 -11.23
C HIS A 169 -8.19 19.91 -10.34
N HIS A 170 -7.03 19.27 -10.11
CA HIS A 170 -5.91 19.76 -9.29
C HIS A 170 -5.32 21.14 -9.67
N HIS A 171 -5.75 21.78 -10.75
CA HIS A 171 -5.15 23.02 -11.26
C HIS A 171 -5.51 24.27 -10.43
N SER A 172 -6.41 24.16 -9.45
CA SER A 172 -7.06 25.32 -8.81
C SER A 172 -6.68 25.56 -7.35
N ILE A 173 -5.90 24.68 -6.71
CA ILE A 173 -5.59 24.81 -5.27
C ILE A 173 -4.25 25.53 -5.09
N PRO A 174 -4.19 26.65 -4.34
CA PRO A 174 -2.93 27.29 -3.98
C PRO A 174 -1.99 26.29 -3.30
N ARG A 175 -0.75 26.20 -3.79
CA ARG A 175 0.20 25.28 -3.16
C ARG A 175 0.74 25.85 -1.84
N ILE A 176 0.80 25.02 -0.79
CA ILE A 176 1.25 25.41 0.55
C ILE A 176 2.60 24.78 0.91
N SER A 177 3.30 25.36 1.87
CA SER A 177 4.53 24.79 2.42
C SER A 177 4.26 23.50 3.19
N LEU A 178 5.29 22.66 3.35
CA LEU A 178 5.24 21.44 4.16
C LEU A 178 4.86 21.76 5.62
N ASP A 179 5.45 22.81 6.21
CA ASP A 179 5.09 23.32 7.55
C ASP A 179 3.59 23.58 7.71
N LYS A 180 3.01 24.34 6.78
CA LYS A 180 1.58 24.67 6.82
C LYS A 180 0.73 23.41 6.65
N TYR A 181 1.10 22.54 5.70
CA TYR A 181 0.38 21.29 5.46
C TYR A 181 0.33 20.41 6.70
N VAL A 182 1.47 20.17 7.36
CA VAL A 182 1.52 19.30 8.55
C VAL A 182 0.69 19.90 9.69
N LYS A 183 0.76 21.21 9.93
CA LYS A 183 -0.04 21.90 10.96
C LYS A 183 -1.55 21.80 10.72
N GLU A 184 -1.99 21.98 9.48
CA GLU A 184 -3.42 21.94 9.12
C GLU A 184 -3.97 20.51 9.06
N ASN A 185 -3.10 19.52 8.89
CA ASN A 185 -3.48 18.14 8.60
C ASN A 185 -3.04 17.11 9.65
N MET A 186 -2.53 17.51 10.80
CA MET A 186 -2.16 16.57 11.86
C MET A 186 -3.36 15.67 12.27
N PRO A 187 -3.28 14.33 12.12
CA PRO A 187 -4.33 13.42 12.56
C PRO A 187 -4.26 13.18 14.07
N SER A 188 -5.36 12.64 14.61
CA SER A 188 -5.34 12.09 15.98
C SER A 188 -4.65 10.73 15.98
N ILE A 189 -4.04 10.34 17.09
CA ILE A 189 -3.51 8.98 17.29
C ILE A 189 -4.56 8.20 18.07
N VAL A 190 -5.14 7.17 17.47
CA VAL A 190 -6.32 6.46 18.00
C VAL A 190 -6.07 4.97 18.24
N ARG A 191 -4.88 4.48 17.86
CA ARG A 191 -4.40 3.12 18.15
C ARG A 191 -3.01 3.23 18.75
N LYS A 192 -2.65 2.30 19.61
CA LYS A 192 -1.36 2.34 20.31
C LYS A 192 -0.23 2.35 19.27
N PRO A 193 0.68 3.34 19.30
CA PRO A 193 1.84 3.33 18.42
C PRO A 193 2.64 2.01 18.54
N GLY A 194 3.04 1.42 17.42
CA GLY A 194 3.69 0.10 17.34
C GLY A 194 2.72 -1.09 17.31
N GLU A 195 1.41 -0.89 17.53
CA GLU A 195 0.43 -1.97 17.65
C GLU A 195 0.07 -2.61 16.31
N ALA A 196 -0.10 -1.84 15.24
CA ALA A 196 -0.52 -2.37 13.95
C ALA A 196 0.09 -1.59 12.80
N PHE A 197 0.45 -2.32 11.75
CA PHE A 197 0.93 -1.74 10.50
C PHE A 197 -0.25 -1.21 9.69
N ARG A 198 -0.14 0.07 9.31
CA ARG A 198 -1.01 0.72 8.34
C ARG A 198 -0.20 1.76 7.59
N TYR A 199 0.03 1.53 6.31
CA TYR A 199 0.71 2.47 5.44
C TYR A 199 0.08 3.86 5.51
N ASP A 200 0.91 4.88 5.66
CA ASP A 200 0.44 6.24 5.90
C ASP A 200 1.35 7.27 5.21
N ASN A 201 0.77 8.05 4.28
CA ASN A 201 1.49 9.11 3.60
C ASN A 201 1.83 10.29 4.51
N PHE A 202 0.89 10.69 5.38
CA PHE A 202 1.09 11.79 6.32
C PHE A 202 2.23 11.50 7.30
N GLY A 203 2.42 10.24 7.69
CA GLY A 203 3.56 9.82 8.51
C GLY A 203 4.92 10.15 7.89
N PHE A 204 5.03 10.18 6.56
CA PHE A 204 6.25 10.61 5.87
C PHE A 204 6.32 12.12 5.67
N SER A 205 5.19 12.81 5.44
CA SER A 205 5.15 14.28 5.48
C SER A 205 5.63 14.80 6.84
N LEU A 206 5.22 14.16 7.94
CA LEU A 206 5.66 14.50 9.30
C LEU A 206 7.15 14.24 9.51
N GLN A 207 7.70 13.17 8.94
CA GLN A 207 9.15 12.93 8.94
C GLN A 207 9.89 14.08 8.24
N GLY A 208 9.47 14.45 7.03
CA GLY A 208 10.10 15.55 6.29
C GLY A 208 10.00 16.88 7.05
N TYR A 209 8.86 17.15 7.68
CA TYR A 209 8.69 18.33 8.54
C TYR A 209 9.63 18.35 9.75
N ILE A 210 9.76 17.24 10.47
CA ILE A 210 10.72 17.12 11.59
C ILE A 210 12.15 17.34 11.08
N LEU A 211 12.47 16.82 9.89
CA LEU A 211 13.76 17.06 9.25
C LEU A 211 14.00 18.54 8.96
N GLU A 212 13.01 19.29 8.45
CA GLU A 212 13.11 20.75 8.28
C GLU A 212 13.39 21.45 9.61
N LYS A 213 12.66 21.09 10.68
CA LYS A 213 12.81 21.72 12.00
C LYS A 213 14.16 21.47 12.64
N LEU A 214 14.68 20.24 12.55
CA LEU A 214 15.95 19.88 13.18
C LEU A 214 17.18 20.28 12.35
N SER A 215 17.02 20.41 11.02
CA SER A 215 18.11 20.83 10.14
C SER A 215 18.20 22.35 9.93
N GLY A 216 17.07 23.06 10.05
CA GLY A 216 16.96 24.48 9.71
C GLY A 216 16.94 24.75 8.19
N LYS A 217 16.78 23.71 7.36
CA LYS A 217 16.73 23.81 5.89
C LYS A 217 15.35 23.38 5.38
N SER A 218 14.94 23.84 4.20
CA SER A 218 13.78 23.24 3.54
C SER A 218 14.08 21.77 3.21
N PHE A 219 13.04 20.95 3.12
CA PHE A 219 13.20 19.52 2.92
C PHE A 219 13.97 19.20 1.62
N ASN A 220 13.63 19.83 0.50
CA ASN A 220 14.32 19.71 -0.78
C ASN A 220 15.78 20.19 -0.70
N GLN A 221 16.03 21.30 0.01
CA GLN A 221 17.40 21.78 0.20
C GLN A 221 18.25 20.75 0.96
N TYR A 222 17.72 20.18 2.05
CA TYR A 222 18.42 19.15 2.81
C TYR A 222 18.72 17.92 1.94
N MET A 223 17.73 17.43 1.19
CA MET A 223 17.89 16.28 0.30
C MET A 223 18.93 16.52 -0.78
N THR A 224 18.94 17.72 -1.35
CA THR A 224 19.91 18.13 -2.38
C THR A 224 21.33 18.09 -1.82
N GLU A 225 21.57 18.76 -0.70
CA GLU A 225 22.92 18.92 -0.14
C GLU A 225 23.47 17.63 0.50
N ASN A 226 22.63 16.81 1.13
CA ASN A 226 23.07 15.68 1.96
C ASN A 226 22.88 14.31 1.30
N ILE A 227 22.13 14.23 0.20
CA ILE A 227 21.90 12.97 -0.53
C ILE A 227 22.22 13.14 -2.01
N PHE A 228 21.53 14.02 -2.73
CA PHE A 228 21.65 14.09 -4.19
C PHE A 228 23.05 14.53 -4.64
N THR A 229 23.58 15.63 -4.11
CA THR A 229 24.91 16.13 -4.46
C THR A 229 26.03 15.14 -4.10
N PRO A 230 26.08 14.54 -2.88
CA PRO A 230 27.09 13.54 -2.56
C PRO A 230 27.05 12.30 -3.45
N LEU A 231 25.86 11.93 -3.95
CA LEU A 231 25.69 10.77 -4.82
C LEU A 231 25.87 11.09 -6.31
N LYS A 232 25.89 12.38 -6.70
CA LYS A 232 25.90 12.86 -8.10
C LYS A 232 24.57 12.65 -8.83
N MET A 233 23.45 12.74 -8.10
CA MET A 233 22.10 12.65 -8.63
C MET A 233 21.60 14.01 -9.13
N GLU A 234 22.19 14.49 -10.24
CA GLU A 234 21.99 15.84 -10.76
C GLU A 234 20.60 16.10 -11.37
N ASN A 235 19.84 15.03 -11.65
CA ASN A 235 18.52 15.08 -12.26
C ASN A 235 17.41 14.70 -11.26
N SER A 236 17.70 14.84 -9.96
CA SER A 236 16.83 14.44 -8.86
C SER A 236 16.43 15.61 -7.98
N SER A 237 15.14 15.70 -7.66
CA SER A 237 14.60 16.82 -6.88
C SER A 237 13.24 16.47 -6.28
N PHE A 238 12.89 17.11 -5.16
CA PHE A 238 11.52 17.15 -4.62
C PHE A 238 10.72 18.37 -5.10
N LEU A 239 11.33 19.18 -5.96
CA LEU A 239 10.72 20.29 -6.67
C LEU A 239 10.78 20.06 -8.17
N LEU A 240 9.63 20.17 -8.85
CA LEU A 240 9.57 20.17 -10.31
C LEU A 240 10.00 21.54 -10.86
N THR A 241 11.31 21.73 -11.03
CA THR A 241 11.89 22.95 -11.61
C THR A 241 11.58 23.05 -13.11
N PRO A 242 11.67 24.24 -13.74
CA PRO A 242 11.49 24.38 -15.18
C PRO A 242 12.43 23.48 -16.01
N GLN A 243 13.67 23.29 -15.56
CA GLN A 243 14.64 22.42 -16.21
C GLN A 243 14.21 20.95 -16.20
N LEU A 244 13.79 20.43 -15.04
CA LEU A 244 13.33 19.05 -14.92
C LEU A 244 12.01 18.83 -15.67
N LYS A 245 11.11 19.83 -15.64
CA LYS A 245 9.84 19.80 -16.37
C LYS A 245 10.02 19.66 -17.88
N ALA A 246 11.09 20.21 -18.45
CA ALA A 246 11.38 20.12 -19.88
C ALA A 246 11.62 18.67 -20.36
N ASN A 247 12.10 17.81 -19.46
CA ASN A 247 12.37 16.39 -19.75
C ASN A 247 11.40 15.43 -19.03
N LEU A 248 10.32 15.95 -18.46
CA LEU A 248 9.32 15.15 -17.75
C LEU A 248 8.58 14.25 -18.74
N ALA A 249 8.54 12.95 -18.45
CA ALA A 249 7.73 12.00 -19.20
C ALA A 249 6.24 12.34 -19.05
N THR A 250 5.47 12.11 -20.12
CA THR A 250 4.01 12.18 -20.10
C THR A 250 3.49 10.87 -19.51
N GLY A 251 2.63 10.95 -18.49
CA GLY A 251 1.91 9.79 -17.96
C GLY A 251 0.71 9.45 -18.82
N TYR A 252 0.33 8.17 -18.91
CA TYR A 252 -0.80 7.73 -19.74
C TYR A 252 -1.81 6.87 -18.98
N THR A 253 -3.09 7.02 -19.28
CA THR A 253 -4.13 6.08 -18.86
C THR A 253 -3.93 4.72 -19.52
N SER A 254 -4.66 3.72 -19.03
CA SER A 254 -4.67 2.37 -19.62
C SER A 254 -5.15 2.35 -21.09
N SER A 255 -5.87 3.39 -21.53
CA SER A 255 -6.39 3.63 -22.88
C SER A 255 -5.56 4.63 -23.70
N ASN A 256 -4.31 4.88 -23.29
CA ASN A 256 -3.34 5.77 -23.96
C ASN A 256 -3.76 7.26 -23.99
N GLN A 257 -4.61 7.71 -23.08
CA GLN A 257 -4.88 9.14 -22.93
C GLN A 257 -3.81 9.78 -22.04
N PRO A 258 -3.24 10.94 -22.40
CA PRO A 258 -2.24 11.60 -21.56
C PRO A 258 -2.89 12.10 -20.26
N PHE A 259 -2.19 11.92 -19.14
CA PHE A 259 -2.50 12.57 -17.88
C PHE A 259 -1.95 14.00 -17.85
N PRO A 260 -2.66 14.95 -17.24
CA PRO A 260 -2.10 16.26 -16.95
C PRO A 260 -0.94 16.13 -15.95
N VAL A 261 0.01 17.07 -16.00
CA VAL A 261 1.09 17.13 -15.00
C VAL A 261 0.48 17.49 -13.64
N PHE A 262 0.49 16.54 -12.70
CA PHE A 262 -0.02 16.75 -11.35
C PHE A 262 0.89 17.70 -10.57
N LEU A 263 0.30 18.79 -10.08
CA LEU A 263 0.90 19.64 -9.05
C LEU A 263 0.15 19.40 -7.75
N SER A 264 0.63 18.45 -6.95
CA SER A 264 0.01 18.11 -5.67
C SER A 264 0.43 19.08 -4.55
N ASN A 265 -0.23 18.94 -3.41
CA ASN A 265 -0.03 19.74 -2.21
C ASN A 265 0.43 18.83 -1.06
N PRO A 266 1.47 19.20 -0.28
CA PRO A 266 2.26 20.45 -0.29
C PRO A 266 3.23 20.61 -1.49
N ILE A 267 3.93 21.75 -1.56
CA ILE A 267 4.97 22.02 -2.58
C ILE A 267 6.07 20.96 -2.57
N GLU A 268 6.58 20.65 -1.38
CA GLU A 268 7.60 19.62 -1.14
C GLU A 268 6.89 18.44 -0.47
N GLN A 269 6.86 17.27 -1.12
CA GLN A 269 6.14 16.08 -0.66
C GLN A 269 7.12 14.95 -0.30
N PRO A 270 7.59 14.87 0.96
CA PRO A 270 8.46 13.79 1.44
C PRO A 270 7.90 12.38 1.19
N GLU A 271 6.58 12.24 1.13
CA GLU A 271 5.90 10.98 0.90
C GLU A 271 5.89 10.52 -0.57
N GLY A 272 6.06 11.41 -1.55
CA GLY A 272 5.76 11.04 -2.94
C GLY A 272 6.17 11.99 -4.07
N GLY A 273 6.73 13.16 -3.75
CA GLY A 273 6.96 14.22 -4.74
C GLY A 273 8.30 14.17 -5.46
N MET A 274 9.14 13.16 -5.22
CA MET A 274 10.44 13.10 -5.85
C MET A 274 10.31 12.79 -7.35
N VAL A 275 11.09 13.50 -8.16
CA VAL A 275 11.34 13.16 -9.57
C VAL A 275 12.80 12.77 -9.75
N SER A 276 13.09 11.86 -10.68
CA SER A 276 14.46 11.38 -10.94
C SER A 276 14.59 10.69 -12.31
N THR A 277 15.75 10.09 -12.57
CA THR A 277 16.11 9.31 -13.76
C THR A 277 16.53 7.88 -13.36
N GLY A 278 16.68 6.98 -14.34
CA GLY A 278 17.25 5.64 -14.06
C GLY A 278 18.69 5.71 -13.57
N HIS A 279 19.48 6.61 -14.16
CA HIS A 279 20.90 6.79 -13.80
C HIS A 279 21.07 7.22 -12.34
N ASP A 280 20.34 8.25 -11.91
CA ASP A 280 20.41 8.75 -10.53
C ASP A 280 19.95 7.67 -9.53
N MET A 281 18.88 6.93 -9.86
CA MET A 281 18.42 5.81 -9.04
C MET A 281 19.45 4.68 -8.94
N ALA A 282 20.24 4.43 -9.99
CA ALA A 282 21.34 3.47 -9.94
C ALA A 282 22.38 3.86 -8.87
N GLN A 283 22.74 5.14 -8.78
CA GLN A 283 23.69 5.66 -7.79
C GLN A 283 23.15 5.48 -6.36
N PHE A 284 21.88 5.80 -6.15
CA PHE A 284 21.23 5.62 -4.85
C PHE A 284 21.19 4.14 -4.41
N MET A 285 20.82 3.23 -5.31
CA MET A 285 20.85 1.79 -5.03
C MET A 285 22.27 1.31 -4.69
N MET A 286 23.27 1.73 -5.48
CA MET A 286 24.68 1.38 -5.22
C MET A 286 25.16 1.90 -3.87
N ALA A 287 24.76 3.12 -3.46
CA ALA A 287 25.09 3.66 -2.15
C ALA A 287 24.56 2.78 -1.01
N HIS A 288 23.28 2.39 -1.06
CA HIS A 288 22.69 1.51 -0.05
C HIS A 288 23.33 0.11 -0.04
N LEU A 289 23.57 -0.50 -1.21
CA LEU A 289 24.20 -1.82 -1.34
C LEU A 289 25.67 -1.81 -0.94
N ASN A 290 26.31 -0.64 -1.00
CA ASN A 290 27.68 -0.40 -0.55
C ASN A 290 27.72 0.33 0.80
N LYS A 291 26.86 -0.10 1.73
CA LYS A 291 26.91 0.29 3.16
C LYS A 291 26.78 1.79 3.43
N GLY A 292 26.08 2.51 2.57
CA GLY A 292 25.85 3.94 2.68
C GLY A 292 26.87 4.82 1.94
N SER A 293 27.73 4.24 1.11
CA SER A 293 28.77 4.98 0.38
C SER A 293 28.73 4.75 -1.13
N PHE A 294 28.95 5.80 -1.90
CA PHE A 294 29.09 5.78 -3.35
C PHE A 294 30.27 6.67 -3.76
N ASP A 295 31.16 6.14 -4.61
CA ASP A 295 32.29 6.88 -5.18
C ASP A 295 33.10 7.69 -4.15
N GLY A 296 33.44 7.04 -3.03
CA GLY A 296 34.21 7.65 -1.93
C GLY A 296 33.43 8.63 -1.04
N ARG A 297 32.17 8.96 -1.36
CA ARG A 297 31.28 9.76 -0.53
C ARG A 297 30.37 8.86 0.30
N THR A 298 30.12 9.24 1.55
CA THR A 298 29.30 8.47 2.49
C THR A 298 28.11 9.31 2.91
N ILE A 299 26.89 8.82 2.64
CA ILE A 299 25.64 9.44 3.06
C ILE A 299 25.08 8.82 4.34
N LEU A 300 25.50 7.60 4.70
CA LEU A 300 25.15 6.90 5.93
C LEU A 300 26.35 6.07 6.40
N LYS A 301 26.59 5.99 7.71
CA LYS A 301 27.51 5.02 8.31
C LYS A 301 27.02 3.60 8.02
N GLN A 302 27.95 2.65 7.91
CA GLN A 302 27.64 1.23 7.66
C GLN A 302 26.56 0.68 8.60
N GLY A 303 26.70 0.91 9.91
CA GLY A 303 25.74 0.41 10.90
C GLY A 303 24.34 0.99 10.71
N THR A 304 24.24 2.26 10.31
CA THR A 304 22.97 2.93 10.03
C THR A 304 22.32 2.40 8.75
N ALA A 305 23.10 2.22 7.68
CA ALA A 305 22.60 1.62 6.44
C ALA A 305 22.07 0.20 6.68
N GLN A 306 22.80 -0.62 7.44
CA GLN A 306 22.37 -1.96 7.84
C GLN A 306 21.10 -1.93 8.72
N ASN A 307 21.02 -0.97 9.65
CA ASN A 307 19.84 -0.78 10.48
C ASN A 307 18.61 -0.42 9.64
N MET A 308 18.77 0.41 8.59
CA MET A 308 17.67 0.73 7.66
C MET A 308 17.15 -0.48 6.91
N HIS A 309 18.01 -1.47 6.63
CA HIS A 309 17.66 -2.70 5.93
C HIS A 309 17.08 -3.77 6.85
N THR A 310 17.21 -3.62 8.16
CA THR A 310 16.72 -4.60 9.15
C THR A 310 15.19 -4.53 9.26
N ILE A 311 14.53 -5.68 9.37
CA ILE A 311 13.08 -5.74 9.62
C ILE A 311 12.80 -5.21 11.02
N HIS A 312 12.06 -4.11 11.11
CA HIS A 312 11.70 -3.44 12.37
C HIS A 312 10.25 -3.67 12.78
N TYR A 313 9.39 -4.04 11.83
CA TYR A 313 8.03 -4.49 12.11
C TYR A 313 7.66 -5.70 11.25
N SER A 314 7.08 -6.69 11.90
CA SER A 314 6.58 -7.89 11.27
C SER A 314 5.42 -8.45 12.10
N VAL A 315 4.32 -8.78 11.42
CA VAL A 315 3.19 -9.49 12.05
C VAL A 315 3.56 -10.94 12.39
N HIS A 316 4.46 -11.55 11.61
CA HIS A 316 4.96 -12.91 11.78
C HIS A 316 6.29 -13.05 11.05
N PRO A 317 7.31 -13.79 11.52
CA PRO A 317 8.63 -13.87 10.86
C PRO A 317 8.63 -14.20 9.36
N LYS A 318 7.64 -14.96 8.88
CA LYS A 318 7.42 -15.28 7.44
C LYS A 318 6.61 -14.25 6.65
N VAL A 319 6.07 -13.26 7.35
CA VAL A 319 5.31 -12.10 6.85
C VAL A 319 5.97 -10.83 7.40
N PRO A 320 7.18 -10.49 6.92
CA PRO A 320 7.82 -9.23 7.29
C PRO A 320 7.03 -8.08 6.63
N ASN A 321 6.94 -6.93 7.29
CA ASN A 321 6.19 -5.78 6.78
C ASN A 321 7.11 -4.60 6.44
N MET A 322 7.89 -4.12 7.41
CA MET A 322 8.66 -2.88 7.25
C MET A 322 10.06 -3.01 7.84
N ALA A 323 11.04 -2.59 7.03
CA ALA A 323 12.29 -2.03 7.50
C ALA A 323 12.15 -0.49 7.56
N TYR A 324 13.22 0.27 7.84
CA TYR A 324 13.08 1.74 7.87
C TYR A 324 13.07 2.33 6.47
N GLY A 325 11.90 2.82 6.04
CA GLY A 325 11.67 3.38 4.71
C GLY A 325 11.45 2.34 3.60
N PHE A 326 11.89 1.09 3.82
CA PHE A 326 11.69 -0.02 2.89
C PHE A 326 10.54 -0.94 3.32
N GLU A 327 9.73 -1.31 2.33
CA GLU A 327 8.80 -2.43 2.42
C GLU A 327 9.57 -3.75 2.31
N THR A 328 9.12 -4.73 3.07
CA THR A 328 9.59 -6.11 3.00
C THR A 328 8.42 -6.99 2.60
N TYR A 329 8.68 -7.97 1.75
CA TYR A 329 7.65 -8.88 1.27
C TYR A 329 7.99 -10.32 1.68
N TYR A 330 7.10 -11.28 1.40
CA TYR A 330 7.30 -12.67 1.74
C TYR A 330 8.58 -13.23 1.10
N HIS A 331 9.54 -13.74 1.87
CA HIS A 331 10.73 -14.40 1.30
C HIS A 331 10.37 -15.49 0.27
N SER A 332 9.28 -16.23 0.52
CA SER A 332 8.80 -17.28 -0.37
C SER A 332 8.30 -16.78 -1.73
N SER A 333 7.92 -15.51 -1.87
CA SER A 333 7.58 -14.92 -3.18
C SER A 333 8.81 -14.38 -3.92
N HIS A 334 10.00 -14.49 -3.33
CA HIS A 334 11.27 -13.96 -3.81
C HIS A 334 12.32 -15.07 -3.93
N ASN A 335 11.89 -16.30 -4.23
CA ASN A 335 12.76 -17.47 -4.32
C ASN A 335 13.66 -17.65 -3.07
N ASN A 336 13.07 -17.42 -1.90
CA ASN A 336 13.72 -17.44 -0.58
C ASN A 336 14.86 -16.44 -0.38
N GLN A 337 15.02 -15.46 -1.27
CA GLN A 337 15.98 -14.38 -1.09
C GLN A 337 15.45 -13.34 -0.11
N PHE A 338 16.37 -12.68 0.61
CA PHE A 338 16.03 -11.49 1.36
C PHE A 338 15.98 -10.27 0.42
N VAL A 339 14.78 -9.71 0.28
CA VAL A 339 14.51 -8.57 -0.59
C VAL A 339 13.85 -7.47 0.22
N ILE A 340 14.41 -6.27 0.15
CA ILE A 340 13.80 -5.04 0.61
C ILE A 340 13.50 -4.18 -0.61
N GLY A 341 12.43 -3.40 -0.58
CA GLY A 341 12.09 -2.56 -1.72
C GLY A 341 11.10 -1.46 -1.38
N LYS A 342 10.71 -0.71 -2.40
CA LYS A 342 9.63 0.26 -2.28
C LYS A 342 8.95 0.45 -3.62
N GLY A 343 7.66 0.15 -3.66
CA GLY A 343 6.79 0.50 -4.79
C GLY A 343 6.37 1.97 -4.75
N GLY A 344 6.07 2.53 -5.92
CA GLY A 344 5.47 3.85 -6.08
C GLY A 344 4.38 3.83 -7.13
N ASP A 345 3.26 4.47 -6.81
CA ASP A 345 2.09 4.54 -7.67
C ASP A 345 1.48 5.94 -7.59
N ILE A 346 1.33 6.57 -8.75
CA ILE A 346 0.47 7.74 -9.00
C ILE A 346 -0.19 7.55 -10.37
N PRO A 347 -1.29 8.25 -10.69
CA PRO A 347 -1.91 8.13 -12.01
C PRO A 347 -0.90 8.34 -13.14
N GLY A 348 -0.80 7.37 -14.03
CA GLY A 348 0.09 7.36 -15.17
C GLY A 348 1.53 6.96 -14.88
N PHE A 349 1.94 6.70 -13.64
CA PHE A 349 3.31 6.28 -13.32
C PHE A 349 3.35 5.20 -12.25
N HIS A 350 4.09 4.14 -12.54
CA HIS A 350 4.29 3.03 -11.60
C HIS A 350 5.77 2.69 -11.55
N SER A 351 6.29 2.57 -10.33
CA SER A 351 7.71 2.35 -10.06
C SER A 351 7.92 1.27 -9.02
N TRP A 352 9.06 0.60 -9.09
CA TRP A 352 9.52 -0.27 -8.03
C TRP A 352 11.04 -0.29 -7.97
N MET A 353 11.58 -0.07 -6.79
CA MET A 353 12.98 -0.31 -6.46
C MET A 353 13.06 -1.51 -5.52
N TRP A 354 13.96 -2.45 -5.80
CA TRP A 354 14.27 -3.56 -4.90
C TRP A 354 15.78 -3.72 -4.74
N LEU A 355 16.19 -4.20 -3.57
CA LEU A 355 17.57 -4.49 -3.21
C LEU A 355 17.63 -5.92 -2.67
N LEU A 356 18.69 -6.64 -3.06
CA LEU A 356 19.14 -7.88 -2.46
C LEU A 356 20.47 -7.60 -1.76
N PRO A 357 20.46 -7.13 -0.49
CA PRO A 357 21.67 -6.67 0.18
C PRO A 357 22.76 -7.75 0.27
N GLU A 358 22.37 -9.01 0.49
CA GLU A 358 23.28 -10.16 0.58
C GLU A 358 24.04 -10.42 -0.71
N HIS A 359 23.42 -10.11 -1.86
CA HIS A 359 23.99 -10.30 -3.20
C HIS A 359 24.59 -9.02 -3.78
N LYS A 360 24.46 -7.89 -3.08
CA LYS A 360 24.80 -6.55 -3.59
C LYS A 360 24.16 -6.24 -4.95
N VAL A 361 22.94 -6.73 -5.17
CA VAL A 361 22.17 -6.52 -6.41
C VAL A 361 21.01 -5.58 -6.12
N GLY A 362 20.75 -4.65 -7.03
CA GLY A 362 19.60 -3.76 -6.98
C GLY A 362 18.92 -3.66 -8.34
N GLY A 363 17.60 -3.52 -8.34
CA GLY A 363 16.82 -3.28 -9.54
C GLY A 363 15.85 -2.12 -9.36
N PHE A 364 15.65 -1.36 -10.42
CA PHE A 364 14.69 -0.27 -10.48
C PHE A 364 13.95 -0.29 -11.82
N ILE A 365 12.63 -0.24 -11.76
CA ILE A 365 11.74 -0.11 -12.91
C ILE A 365 10.81 1.08 -12.68
N ILE A 366 10.58 1.87 -13.72
CA ILE A 366 9.50 2.85 -13.77
C ILE A 366 8.91 2.90 -15.17
N PHE A 367 7.59 3.02 -15.29
CA PHE A 367 6.90 3.19 -16.57
C PHE A 367 5.76 4.20 -16.46
N ASN A 368 5.42 4.81 -17.60
CA ASN A 368 4.50 5.96 -17.68
C ASN A 368 3.10 5.59 -18.22
N LYS A 369 2.52 4.47 -17.80
CA LYS A 369 1.17 4.06 -18.21
C LYS A 369 0.45 3.23 -17.14
N ASP A 370 -0.85 3.44 -16.96
CA ASP A 370 -1.73 2.66 -16.04
C ASP A 370 -1.95 1.21 -16.49
N LYS A 371 -0.86 0.43 -16.60
CA LYS A 371 -0.83 -1.00 -16.93
C LYS A 371 0.27 -1.68 -16.13
N GLU A 372 -0.12 -2.53 -15.19
CA GLU A 372 0.80 -3.12 -14.22
C GLU A 372 1.52 -4.37 -14.75
N PHE A 373 2.87 -4.37 -14.73
CA PHE A 373 3.71 -5.53 -15.07
C PHE A 373 4.98 -5.67 -14.20
N ARG A 374 5.14 -4.89 -13.12
CA ARG A 374 6.32 -4.91 -12.24
C ARG A 374 6.50 -6.28 -11.60
N GLU A 375 5.42 -6.88 -11.11
CA GLU A 375 5.47 -8.22 -10.51
C GLU A 375 5.88 -9.29 -11.52
N GLU A 376 5.43 -9.18 -12.78
CA GLU A 376 5.77 -10.14 -13.83
C GLU A 376 7.27 -10.05 -14.17
N LEU A 377 7.78 -8.82 -14.36
CA LEU A 377 9.21 -8.57 -14.59
C LEU A 377 10.05 -9.10 -13.43
N PHE A 378 9.65 -8.80 -12.20
CA PHE A 378 10.38 -9.23 -11.01
C PHE A 378 10.38 -10.74 -10.82
N LYS A 379 9.23 -11.41 -11.02
CA LYS A 379 9.15 -12.88 -10.99
C LYS A 379 10.03 -13.50 -12.07
N ALA A 380 10.04 -12.94 -13.28
CA ALA A 380 10.92 -13.38 -14.36
C ALA A 380 12.40 -13.22 -13.95
N PHE A 381 12.77 -12.07 -13.37
CA PHE A 381 14.12 -11.81 -12.87
C PHE A 381 14.55 -12.80 -11.80
N MET A 382 13.71 -13.02 -10.78
CA MET A 382 14.03 -13.95 -9.69
C MET A 382 14.14 -15.40 -10.16
N ASN A 383 13.27 -15.83 -11.08
CA ASN A 383 13.31 -17.18 -11.63
C ASN A 383 14.53 -17.42 -12.51
N HIS A 384 15.00 -16.39 -13.20
CA HIS A 384 16.17 -16.48 -14.07
C HIS A 384 17.47 -16.49 -13.26
N TYR A 385 17.62 -15.60 -12.28
CA TYR A 385 18.88 -15.40 -11.56
C TYR A 385 19.00 -16.12 -10.22
N TYR A 386 17.88 -16.46 -9.60
CA TYR A 386 17.81 -17.12 -8.29
C TYR A 386 16.78 -18.26 -8.30
N PRO A 387 16.85 -19.22 -9.23
CA PRO A 387 15.89 -20.33 -9.27
C PRO A 387 16.00 -21.17 -8.00
N ILE A 388 14.87 -21.53 -7.41
CA ILE A 388 14.81 -22.52 -6.33
C ILE A 388 13.91 -23.69 -6.71
N PRO A 389 14.25 -24.92 -6.31
CA PRO A 389 13.32 -26.04 -6.42
C PRO A 389 12.09 -25.78 -5.55
N LYS A 390 10.90 -26.10 -6.07
CA LYS A 390 9.67 -26.04 -5.28
C LYS A 390 9.78 -27.01 -4.11
N LYS A 391 9.80 -26.48 -2.88
CA LYS A 391 9.75 -27.29 -1.66
C LYS A 391 8.30 -27.56 -1.29
N GLU A 392 7.98 -28.80 -0.92
CA GLU A 392 6.66 -29.12 -0.40
C GLU A 392 6.39 -28.38 0.92
N GLN A 393 5.18 -27.83 1.04
CA GLN A 393 4.73 -27.16 2.23
C GLN A 393 4.24 -28.19 3.25
N THR A 394 4.84 -28.21 4.44
CA THR A 394 4.29 -28.95 5.57
C THR A 394 3.14 -28.15 6.19
N TYR A 395 2.03 -28.83 6.47
CA TYR A 395 0.85 -28.26 7.10
C TYR A 395 0.64 -28.88 8.48
N MET A 396 0.15 -28.08 9.41
CA MET A 396 -0.28 -28.56 10.73
C MET A 396 -1.63 -29.26 10.61
N THR A 397 -1.87 -30.22 11.51
CA THR A 397 -3.20 -30.81 11.71
C THR A 397 -3.84 -30.15 12.92
N SER A 398 -4.97 -29.48 12.70
CA SER A 398 -5.67 -28.72 13.75
C SER A 398 -7.14 -29.10 13.78
N SER A 399 -7.68 -29.27 14.99
CA SER A 399 -9.11 -29.52 15.17
C SER A 399 -9.93 -28.23 14.94
N PRO A 400 -11.19 -28.33 14.48
CA PRO A 400 -12.08 -27.17 14.37
C PRO A 400 -12.18 -26.35 15.67
N GLN A 401 -12.17 -27.01 16.83
CA GLN A 401 -12.25 -26.33 18.13
C GLN A 401 -11.02 -25.45 18.39
N GLN A 402 -9.82 -25.88 18.02
CA GLN A 402 -8.59 -25.08 18.16
C GLN A 402 -8.61 -23.84 17.26
N LEU A 403 -9.22 -23.96 16.08
CA LEU A 403 -9.27 -22.88 15.10
C LEU A 403 -10.34 -21.82 15.40
N LYS A 404 -11.30 -22.14 16.27
CA LYS A 404 -12.45 -21.26 16.59
C LYS A 404 -12.04 -19.87 17.08
N ARG A 405 -10.88 -19.76 17.73
CA ARG A 405 -10.34 -18.47 18.21
C ARG A 405 -10.04 -17.46 17.09
N PHE A 406 -9.80 -17.93 15.87
CA PHE A 406 -9.55 -17.11 14.70
C PHE A 406 -10.83 -16.62 13.99
N GLU A 407 -11.99 -17.19 14.32
CA GLU A 407 -13.25 -16.77 13.70
C GLU A 407 -13.59 -15.33 14.03
N GLY A 408 -14.12 -14.61 13.05
CA GLY A 408 -14.62 -13.26 13.24
C GLY A 408 -14.60 -12.44 11.96
N THR A 409 -14.97 -11.18 12.12
CA THR A 409 -14.95 -10.17 11.07
C THR A 409 -13.77 -9.25 11.31
N TYR A 410 -12.94 -9.04 10.29
CA TYR A 410 -11.76 -8.21 10.36
C TYR A 410 -11.88 -7.07 9.36
N ARG A 411 -11.76 -5.83 9.83
CA ARG A 411 -11.83 -4.62 9.00
C ARG A 411 -10.46 -4.07 8.73
N ASP A 412 -10.16 -3.83 7.47
CA ASP A 412 -8.89 -3.21 7.06
C ASP A 412 -8.73 -1.81 7.70
N LEU A 413 -7.53 -1.53 8.20
CA LEU A 413 -7.23 -0.27 8.89
C LEU A 413 -7.11 0.95 7.95
N ARG A 414 -7.00 0.73 6.64
CA ARG A 414 -6.78 1.76 5.62
C ARG A 414 -7.90 1.81 4.59
N ILE A 415 -8.48 0.67 4.21
CA ILE A 415 -9.54 0.58 3.20
C ILE A 415 -10.84 0.17 3.90
N ASN A 416 -11.61 1.15 4.37
CA ASN A 416 -12.78 0.90 5.23
C ASN A 416 -13.79 -0.15 4.71
N PRO A 417 -14.14 -0.21 3.39
CA PRO A 417 -15.08 -1.22 2.90
C PRO A 417 -14.44 -2.61 2.70
N TRP A 418 -13.15 -2.79 2.97
CA TRP A 418 -12.47 -4.08 2.91
C TRP A 418 -12.64 -4.84 4.22
N ILE A 419 -13.53 -5.83 4.22
CA ILE A 419 -13.79 -6.73 5.34
C ILE A 419 -13.36 -8.14 4.95
N THR A 420 -12.61 -8.79 5.83
CA THR A 420 -12.28 -10.22 5.74
C THR A 420 -13.03 -10.97 6.83
N LYS A 421 -13.93 -11.86 6.45
CA LYS A 421 -14.63 -12.78 7.36
C LYS A 421 -13.88 -14.10 7.43
N ILE A 422 -13.54 -14.54 8.64
CA ILE A 422 -12.90 -15.82 8.92
C ILE A 422 -13.91 -16.76 9.57
N THR A 423 -14.06 -17.96 9.00
CA THR A 423 -14.90 -19.04 9.55
C THR A 423 -14.14 -20.36 9.56
N VAL A 424 -14.46 -21.26 10.48
CA VAL A 424 -13.84 -22.59 10.57
C VAL A 424 -14.63 -23.59 9.74
N THR A 425 -13.93 -24.39 8.94
CA THR A 425 -14.54 -25.50 8.21
C THR A 425 -14.60 -26.76 9.08
N SER A 426 -15.51 -27.69 8.75
CA SER A 426 -15.59 -29.01 9.41
C SER A 426 -14.32 -29.85 9.28
N GLN A 427 -13.45 -29.53 8.31
CA GLN A 427 -12.20 -30.24 8.03
C GLN A 427 -10.99 -29.69 8.80
N GLY A 428 -11.19 -28.76 9.74
CA GLY A 428 -10.08 -28.17 10.50
C GLY A 428 -9.25 -27.21 9.65
N GLN A 429 -9.90 -26.39 8.83
CA GLN A 429 -9.30 -25.32 8.04
C GLN A 429 -10.01 -23.99 8.31
N LEU A 430 -9.45 -22.88 7.83
CA LEU A 430 -10.14 -21.60 7.81
C LEU A 430 -10.68 -21.30 6.40
N LEU A 431 -11.84 -20.69 6.33
CA LEU A 431 -12.38 -20.05 5.13
C LEU A 431 -12.28 -18.53 5.36
N ALA A 432 -11.49 -17.85 4.53
CA ALA A 432 -11.44 -16.39 4.46
C ALA A 432 -12.28 -15.90 3.28
N GLU A 433 -13.23 -15.01 3.57
CA GLU A 433 -14.09 -14.35 2.58
C GLU A 433 -13.87 -12.83 2.67
N ASP A 434 -13.37 -12.23 1.60
CA ASP A 434 -13.29 -10.76 1.45
C ASP A 434 -14.09 -10.30 0.22
N PRO A 435 -14.12 -8.98 -0.12
CA PRO A 435 -14.94 -8.49 -1.23
C PRO A 435 -14.60 -9.08 -2.60
N MET A 436 -13.37 -9.59 -2.78
CA MET A 436 -12.89 -10.13 -4.06
C MET A 436 -13.14 -11.62 -4.19
N GLU A 437 -12.77 -12.41 -3.18
CA GLU A 437 -12.83 -13.88 -3.28
C GLU A 437 -12.87 -14.60 -1.92
N LYS A 438 -13.24 -15.88 -1.99
CA LYS A 438 -13.22 -16.84 -0.89
C LYS A 438 -12.07 -17.82 -1.03
N ASN A 439 -11.29 -18.02 0.02
CA ASN A 439 -10.13 -18.91 0.00
C ASN A 439 -10.09 -19.82 1.22
N ILE A 440 -9.77 -21.10 0.97
CA ILE A 440 -9.47 -22.06 2.02
C ILE A 440 -8.02 -21.89 2.45
N LEU A 441 -7.82 -21.84 3.76
CA LEU A 441 -6.56 -21.54 4.43
C LEU A 441 -6.17 -22.72 5.31
N ARG A 442 -4.99 -23.27 5.06
CA ARG A 442 -4.42 -24.37 5.82
C ARG A 442 -3.35 -23.86 6.77
N GLN A 443 -3.36 -24.34 8.01
CA GLN A 443 -2.42 -23.89 9.02
C GLN A 443 -1.01 -24.42 8.72
N VAL A 444 -0.01 -23.55 8.83
CA VAL A 444 1.41 -23.87 8.62
C VAL A 444 2.28 -23.47 9.83
N ASP A 445 1.73 -22.68 10.75
CA ASP A 445 2.33 -22.23 12.03
C ASP A 445 1.17 -21.87 12.99
N PRO A 446 1.31 -21.91 14.33
CA PRO A 446 0.31 -21.43 15.29
C PRO A 446 -0.50 -20.19 14.88
N LEU A 447 0.13 -19.16 14.32
CA LEU A 447 -0.51 -17.91 13.89
C LEU A 447 -0.44 -17.66 12.37
N LEU A 448 -0.05 -18.67 11.58
CA LEU A 448 0.16 -18.54 10.14
C LEU A 448 -0.60 -19.60 9.36
N PHE A 449 -1.30 -19.14 8.33
CA PHE A 449 -2.06 -19.95 7.40
C PHE A 449 -1.62 -19.63 5.97
N LYS A 450 -1.88 -20.55 5.05
CA LYS A 450 -1.53 -20.40 3.64
C LYS A 450 -2.70 -20.87 2.77
N ASP A 451 -3.02 -20.09 1.75
CA ASP A 451 -4.03 -20.46 0.76
C ASP A 451 -3.45 -21.34 -0.36
N GLU A 452 -4.30 -21.80 -1.27
CA GLU A 452 -3.91 -22.65 -2.40
C GLU A 452 -3.00 -21.94 -3.40
N LYS A 453 -3.06 -20.60 -3.47
CA LYS A 453 -2.18 -19.78 -4.31
C LYS A 453 -0.81 -19.55 -3.67
N GLY A 454 -0.65 -19.98 -2.42
CA GLY A 454 0.57 -19.83 -1.65
C GLY A 454 0.72 -18.50 -0.91
N THR A 455 -0.35 -17.71 -0.82
CA THR A 455 -0.38 -16.46 -0.05
C THR A 455 -0.53 -16.77 1.44
N PHE A 456 0.24 -16.08 2.27
CA PHE A 456 0.13 -16.23 3.72
C PHE A 456 -0.95 -15.32 4.31
N LEU A 457 -1.71 -15.85 5.26
CA LEU A 457 -2.49 -15.07 6.23
C LEU A 457 -1.85 -15.24 7.61
N ALA A 458 -1.43 -14.14 8.22
CA ALA A 458 -0.87 -14.11 9.57
C ALA A 458 -1.84 -13.43 10.53
N PHE A 459 -2.03 -14.02 11.71
CA PHE A 459 -2.77 -13.41 12.81
C PHE A 459 -1.82 -12.75 13.80
N LYS A 460 -2.24 -11.66 14.41
CA LYS A 460 -1.57 -11.05 15.56
C LYS A 460 -2.36 -11.35 16.82
N GLU A 461 -1.69 -11.99 17.76
CA GLU A 461 -2.20 -12.28 19.09
C GLU A 461 -1.85 -11.14 20.05
N SER A 462 -2.82 -10.76 20.89
CA SER A 462 -2.67 -9.81 21.99
C SER A 462 -2.03 -10.50 23.21
N ALA A 463 -1.55 -9.72 24.17
CA ALA A 463 -0.91 -10.25 25.38
C ALA A 463 -1.82 -11.17 26.23
N ASP A 464 -3.14 -11.04 26.11
CA ASP A 464 -4.15 -11.86 26.78
C ASP A 464 -4.52 -13.14 26.00
N GLY A 465 -3.86 -13.41 24.87
CA GLY A 465 -4.17 -14.53 23.98
C GLY A 465 -5.38 -14.30 23.07
N SER A 466 -5.98 -13.10 23.03
CA SER A 466 -7.01 -12.80 22.04
C SER A 466 -6.40 -12.53 20.66
N ILE A 467 -7.11 -12.86 19.57
CA ILE A 467 -6.68 -12.50 18.22
C ILE A 467 -7.23 -11.10 17.90
N GLY A 468 -6.35 -10.10 17.83
CA GLY A 468 -6.72 -8.71 17.59
C GLY A 468 -6.66 -8.30 16.11
N TYR A 469 -5.73 -8.88 15.34
CA TYR A 469 -5.51 -8.47 13.96
C TYR A 469 -5.18 -9.64 13.03
N LEU A 470 -5.27 -9.40 11.72
CA LEU A 470 -4.69 -10.24 10.69
C LEU A 470 -4.02 -9.40 9.58
N GLN A 471 -3.12 -10.04 8.84
CA GLN A 471 -2.51 -9.56 7.60
C GLN A 471 -2.70 -10.64 6.54
N TYR A 472 -3.23 -10.28 5.37
CA TYR A 472 -3.44 -11.24 4.28
C TYR A 472 -3.06 -10.63 2.92
N ARG A 473 -4.05 -10.30 2.08
CA ARG A 473 -3.82 -9.81 0.71
C ARG A 473 -3.48 -8.33 0.59
N ASN A 474 -4.02 -7.49 1.47
CA ASN A 474 -3.74 -6.06 1.43
C ASN A 474 -2.37 -5.77 2.04
N MET A 475 -1.31 -5.79 1.24
CA MET A 475 0.07 -5.65 1.73
C MET A 475 0.41 -4.29 2.35
N VAL A 476 -0.47 -3.29 2.24
CA VAL A 476 -0.27 -1.94 2.79
C VAL A 476 -1.03 -1.69 4.10
N SER A 477 -1.72 -2.70 4.65
CA SER A 477 -2.51 -2.52 5.88
C SER A 477 -2.85 -3.85 6.56
N MET A 478 -2.86 -3.86 7.89
CA MET A 478 -3.46 -4.93 8.67
C MET A 478 -4.98 -4.73 8.80
N ALA A 479 -5.71 -5.80 9.09
CA ALA A 479 -7.12 -5.75 9.43
C ALA A 479 -7.34 -6.03 10.92
N GLN A 480 -8.16 -5.21 11.57
CA GLN A 480 -8.51 -5.34 12.99
C GLN A 480 -9.78 -6.17 13.16
N LYS A 481 -9.79 -7.08 14.13
CA LYS A 481 -10.99 -7.82 14.51
C LYS A 481 -12.01 -6.86 15.10
N ILE A 482 -13.22 -6.85 14.55
CA ILE A 482 -14.32 -6.01 15.03
C ILE A 482 -15.38 -6.85 15.74
N SER A 483 -16.01 -6.27 16.74
CA SER A 483 -17.17 -6.87 17.39
C SER A 483 -18.36 -6.91 16.43
N PRO A 484 -19.19 -7.96 16.46
CA PRO A 484 -20.43 -7.99 15.69
C PRO A 484 -21.30 -6.77 16.01
N SER A 485 -21.87 -6.15 14.98
CA SER A 485 -22.80 -5.03 15.18
C SER A 485 -24.06 -5.53 15.88
N LYS A 486 -24.57 -4.74 16.83
CA LYS A 486 -25.94 -4.93 17.30
C LYS A 486 -26.89 -4.49 16.18
N HIS A 487 -27.59 -5.42 15.54
CA HIS A 487 -28.54 -5.05 14.47
C HIS A 487 -29.63 -4.10 14.97
N PHE A 488 -30.14 -3.26 14.07
CA PHE A 488 -31.19 -2.29 14.38
C PHE A 488 -32.47 -2.95 14.87
N THR A 489 -33.16 -2.29 15.80
CA THR A 489 -34.32 -2.86 16.51
C THR A 489 -35.56 -3.05 15.63
N ASP A 490 -35.65 -2.32 14.52
CA ASP A 490 -36.77 -2.32 13.57
C ASP A 490 -36.43 -2.97 12.21
N VAL A 491 -35.32 -3.71 12.12
CA VAL A 491 -34.91 -4.44 10.90
C VAL A 491 -34.79 -5.94 11.22
N PRO A 492 -35.90 -6.70 11.18
CA PRO A 492 -35.85 -8.15 11.41
C PRO A 492 -35.08 -8.85 10.28
N GLN A 493 -34.55 -10.04 10.55
CA GLN A 493 -33.80 -10.83 9.56
C GLN A 493 -34.63 -11.16 8.30
N SER A 494 -35.96 -11.23 8.42
CA SER A 494 -36.89 -11.44 7.30
C SER A 494 -37.13 -10.20 6.44
N HIS A 495 -36.66 -9.02 6.85
CA HIS A 495 -36.83 -7.79 6.09
C HIS A 495 -36.09 -7.91 4.74
N PRO A 496 -36.70 -7.52 3.60
CA PRO A 496 -36.10 -7.70 2.28
C PRO A 496 -34.74 -6.99 2.10
N TYR A 497 -34.50 -5.95 2.89
CA TYR A 497 -33.23 -5.22 2.91
C TYR A 497 -32.28 -5.59 4.07
N ALA A 498 -32.61 -6.58 4.90
CA ALA A 498 -31.83 -6.88 6.11
C ALA A 498 -30.35 -7.14 5.80
N ALA A 499 -30.05 -7.91 4.75
CA ALA A 499 -28.67 -8.22 4.35
C ALA A 499 -27.88 -6.97 3.95
N TYR A 500 -28.50 -6.03 3.23
CA TYR A 500 -27.87 -4.78 2.83
C TYR A 500 -27.64 -3.86 4.04
N ILE A 501 -28.66 -3.68 4.87
CA ILE A 501 -28.61 -2.81 6.05
C ILE A 501 -27.55 -3.33 7.02
N ASN A 502 -27.62 -4.61 7.40
CA ASN A 502 -26.65 -5.20 8.33
C ASN A 502 -25.24 -5.19 7.73
N GLY A 503 -25.11 -5.45 6.42
CA GLY A 503 -23.82 -5.41 5.74
C GLY A 503 -23.14 -4.04 5.81
N VAL A 504 -23.87 -2.94 5.57
CA VAL A 504 -23.31 -1.59 5.66
C VAL A 504 -23.16 -1.14 7.13
N GLN A 505 -24.00 -1.63 8.03
CA GLN A 505 -23.85 -1.43 9.46
C GLN A 505 -22.54 -2.07 9.98
N ASP A 506 -22.20 -3.28 9.52
CA ASP A 506 -20.97 -3.99 9.87
C ASP A 506 -19.70 -3.27 9.37
N LEU A 507 -19.82 -2.42 8.35
CA LEU A 507 -18.76 -1.49 7.93
C LEU A 507 -18.60 -0.29 8.88
N GLY A 508 -19.48 -0.14 9.88
CA GLY A 508 -19.51 1.00 10.79
C GLY A 508 -20.05 2.29 10.15
N VAL A 509 -20.76 2.18 9.04
CA VAL A 509 -21.24 3.33 8.26
C VAL A 509 -22.59 3.83 8.77
N LEU A 510 -23.59 2.94 8.87
CA LEU A 510 -24.96 3.30 9.26
C LEU A 510 -25.07 3.55 10.77
N ARG A 511 -25.89 4.54 11.13
CA ARG A 511 -26.21 4.89 12.52
C ARG A 511 -27.72 4.81 12.76
N GLY A 512 -28.11 4.33 13.93
CA GLY A 512 -29.50 4.31 14.38
C GLY A 512 -29.88 5.61 15.09
N ASP A 513 -31.18 5.78 15.35
CA ASP A 513 -31.66 6.82 16.26
C ASP A 513 -31.30 6.51 17.73
N SER A 514 -31.76 7.35 18.67
CA SER A 514 -31.51 7.16 20.10
C SER A 514 -32.08 5.84 20.66
N ASN A 515 -33.04 5.22 19.97
CA ASN A 515 -33.60 3.91 20.30
C ASN A 515 -32.94 2.77 19.50
N HIS A 516 -31.87 3.06 18.78
CA HIS A 516 -31.17 2.13 17.90
C HIS A 516 -32.08 1.59 16.77
N ALA A 517 -33.04 2.39 16.32
CA ALA A 517 -33.89 2.09 15.15
C ALA A 517 -33.32 2.74 13.88
N PHE A 518 -33.44 2.04 12.75
CA PHE A 518 -32.93 2.46 11.44
C PHE A 518 -33.95 3.29 10.65
N ARG A 519 -35.25 3.00 10.80
CA ARG A 519 -36.38 3.58 10.05
C ARG A 519 -36.27 3.31 8.54
N PRO A 520 -36.34 2.05 8.08
CA PRO A 520 -36.01 1.67 6.69
C PRO A 520 -36.84 2.39 5.62
N LEU A 521 -38.10 2.72 5.91
CA LEU A 521 -39.02 3.40 5.00
C LEU A 521 -38.96 4.94 5.05
N ALA A 522 -38.17 5.52 5.95
CA ALA A 522 -38.01 6.97 5.98
C ALA A 522 -37.07 7.43 4.84
N PRO A 523 -37.33 8.59 4.22
CA PRO A 523 -36.39 9.19 3.27
C PRO A 523 -35.04 9.51 3.93
N ILE A 524 -33.94 9.28 3.22
CA ILE A 524 -32.61 9.73 3.66
C ILE A 524 -32.38 11.17 3.22
N THR A 525 -31.75 11.96 4.09
CA THR A 525 -31.43 13.36 3.76
C THR A 525 -30.17 13.46 2.89
N ARG A 526 -30.00 14.58 2.18
CA ARG A 526 -28.77 14.87 1.41
C ARG A 526 -27.51 14.82 2.28
N ALA A 527 -27.57 15.41 3.47
CA ALA A 527 -26.43 15.45 4.38
C ALA A 527 -26.06 14.08 4.94
N GLU A 528 -27.07 13.29 5.31
CA GLU A 528 -26.86 11.93 5.83
C GLU A 528 -26.25 11.02 4.77
N PHE A 529 -26.77 11.04 3.53
CA PHE A 529 -26.19 10.25 2.43
C PHE A 529 -24.73 10.64 2.15
N ALA A 530 -24.41 11.94 2.12
CA ALA A 530 -23.03 12.41 1.96
C ALA A 530 -22.11 11.91 3.09
N GLY A 531 -22.59 11.99 4.33
CA GLY A 531 -21.87 11.48 5.50
C GLY A 531 -21.61 9.98 5.45
N ASP A 532 -22.62 9.20 5.10
CA ASP A 532 -22.52 7.74 5.01
C ASP A 532 -21.59 7.32 3.86
N LEU A 533 -21.64 8.01 2.72
CA LEU A 533 -20.73 7.76 1.60
C LEU A 533 -19.28 8.05 1.98
N VAL A 534 -18.99 9.19 2.61
CA VAL A 534 -17.64 9.57 3.06
C VAL A 534 -17.07 8.54 4.06
N ARG A 535 -17.89 8.08 5.01
CA ARG A 535 -17.50 7.00 5.93
C ARG A 535 -17.25 5.71 5.19
N LEU A 536 -18.11 5.35 4.23
CA LEU A 536 -17.95 4.12 3.47
C LEU A 536 -16.62 4.08 2.72
N ILE A 537 -16.28 5.15 2.00
CA ILE A 537 -15.03 5.21 1.21
C ILE A 537 -13.80 5.48 2.07
N GLY A 538 -13.96 5.80 3.36
CA GLY A 538 -12.86 5.97 4.30
C GLY A 538 -12.02 7.22 4.07
N VAL A 539 -12.59 8.28 3.49
CA VAL A 539 -11.87 9.54 3.24
C VAL A 539 -11.99 10.48 4.44
N ARG A 540 -10.91 11.21 4.72
CA ARG A 540 -10.88 12.18 5.82
C ARG A 540 -11.90 13.31 5.58
N ALA A 541 -12.69 13.62 6.61
CA ALA A 541 -13.60 14.76 6.61
C ALA A 541 -12.82 16.10 6.62
N SER A 542 -13.34 17.12 5.94
CA SER A 542 -12.61 18.37 5.74
C SER A 542 -12.52 19.23 7.01
N THR A 543 -11.43 19.97 7.13
CA THR A 543 -11.18 21.01 8.14
C THR A 543 -11.22 22.42 7.55
N ASN A 544 -11.45 22.57 6.25
CA ASN A 544 -11.48 23.85 5.56
C ASN A 544 -12.80 24.60 5.82
N PRO A 545 -12.84 25.91 5.48
CA PRO A 545 -14.07 26.69 5.52
C PRO A 545 -15.20 26.05 4.70
N VAL A 546 -16.41 26.09 5.24
CA VAL A 546 -17.61 25.48 4.65
C VAL A 546 -18.13 26.32 3.47
N SER A 547 -18.36 25.69 2.32
CA SER A 547 -18.86 26.32 1.10
C SER A 547 -20.36 26.69 1.19
N PHE A 548 -21.17 25.91 1.90
CA PHE A 548 -22.63 26.13 2.00
C PHE A 548 -23.05 26.68 3.36
N ILE A 549 -23.73 27.82 3.35
CA ILE A 549 -24.08 28.57 4.58
C ILE A 549 -25.07 27.77 5.44
N ASP A 550 -26.04 27.12 4.80
CA ASP A 550 -27.10 26.34 5.43
C ASP A 550 -26.62 24.99 6.00
N SER A 551 -25.41 24.55 5.63
CA SER A 551 -24.81 23.31 6.12
C SER A 551 -23.98 23.48 7.39
N LYS A 552 -23.70 24.72 7.83
CA LYS A 552 -22.82 24.99 8.98
C LYS A 552 -23.22 24.28 10.27
N LYS A 553 -24.52 24.07 10.48
CA LYS A 553 -25.07 23.38 11.67
C LYS A 553 -25.30 21.88 11.46
N SER A 554 -25.05 21.37 10.24
CA SER A 554 -25.20 19.95 9.95
C SER A 554 -24.16 19.15 10.71
N PRO A 555 -24.52 18.00 11.32
CA PRO A 555 -23.54 17.09 11.90
C PRO A 555 -22.60 16.49 10.85
N TYR A 556 -22.93 16.60 9.56
CA TYR A 556 -22.17 16.08 8.42
C TYR A 556 -21.40 17.17 7.66
N VAL A 557 -21.26 18.36 8.24
CA VAL A 557 -20.70 19.53 7.54
C VAL A 557 -19.30 19.28 6.97
N LYS A 558 -18.48 18.50 7.69
CA LYS A 558 -17.10 18.19 7.30
C LYS A 558 -17.06 17.16 6.16
N GLU A 559 -17.94 16.16 6.19
CA GLU A 559 -18.10 15.19 5.11
C GLU A 559 -18.64 15.83 3.84
N ILE A 560 -19.65 16.71 3.97
CA ILE A 560 -20.17 17.50 2.84
C ILE A 560 -19.03 18.31 2.21
N GLN A 561 -18.27 19.03 3.03
CA GLN A 561 -17.16 19.87 2.55
C GLN A 561 -16.06 19.04 1.86
N ALA A 562 -15.75 17.83 2.35
CA ALA A 562 -14.79 16.94 1.70
C ALA A 562 -15.23 16.53 0.29
N LEU A 563 -16.53 16.25 0.09
CA LEU A 563 -17.06 15.94 -1.24
C LEU A 563 -17.09 17.17 -2.18
N VAL A 564 -17.29 18.38 -1.64
CA VAL A 564 -17.19 19.62 -2.44
C VAL A 564 -15.76 19.82 -2.93
N GLU A 565 -14.77 19.65 -2.06
CA GLU A 565 -13.34 19.80 -2.41
C GLU A 565 -12.87 18.79 -3.44
N ALA A 566 -13.49 17.62 -3.49
CA ALA A 566 -13.24 16.59 -4.49
C ALA A 566 -14.05 16.78 -5.78
N ASP A 567 -14.77 17.90 -5.93
CA ASP A 567 -15.72 18.18 -7.02
C ASP A 567 -16.86 17.15 -7.16
N ALA A 568 -17.07 16.32 -6.13
CA ALA A 568 -18.05 15.24 -6.14
C ALA A 568 -19.46 15.66 -5.70
N LEU A 569 -19.59 16.83 -5.10
CA LEU A 569 -20.86 17.32 -4.58
C LEU A 569 -21.06 18.80 -4.90
N LYS A 570 -22.25 19.12 -5.42
CA LYS A 570 -22.69 20.48 -5.74
C LYS A 570 -23.93 20.85 -4.93
N GLY A 571 -24.06 22.14 -4.61
CA GLY A 571 -25.22 22.72 -3.95
C GLY A 571 -26.44 22.79 -4.87
N THR A 572 -27.62 23.05 -4.29
CA THR A 572 -28.82 23.40 -5.05
C THR A 572 -28.73 24.84 -5.60
N SER A 573 -27.86 25.65 -4.99
CA SER A 573 -27.38 26.93 -5.51
C SER A 573 -25.90 27.09 -5.15
N PRO A 574 -25.21 28.16 -5.61
CA PRO A 574 -23.82 28.42 -5.23
C PRO A 574 -23.58 28.53 -3.72
N THR A 575 -24.61 28.82 -2.90
CA THR A 575 -24.47 29.06 -1.46
C THR A 575 -25.32 28.15 -0.57
N LYS A 576 -26.18 27.30 -1.16
CA LYS A 576 -27.11 26.42 -0.46
C LYS A 576 -26.95 24.96 -0.86
N PHE A 577 -27.07 24.07 0.12
CA PHE A 577 -27.03 22.62 -0.07
C PHE A 577 -28.34 21.91 0.32
N GLU A 578 -29.15 22.51 1.19
CA GLU A 578 -30.39 21.94 1.75
C GLU A 578 -30.15 20.61 2.50
N PRO A 579 -29.36 20.62 3.59
CA PRO A 579 -28.88 19.39 4.24
C PRO A 579 -29.99 18.43 4.70
N ASN A 580 -31.14 18.96 5.10
CA ASN A 580 -32.26 18.19 5.66
C ASN A 580 -33.30 17.76 4.60
N ARG A 581 -33.17 18.20 3.35
CA ARG A 581 -34.08 17.77 2.29
C ARG A 581 -33.81 16.29 1.95
N PRO A 582 -34.85 15.48 1.69
CA PRO A 582 -34.66 14.16 1.09
C PRO A 582 -33.86 14.24 -0.20
N ILE A 583 -32.82 13.41 -0.32
CA ILE A 583 -32.06 13.28 -1.57
C ILE A 583 -32.88 12.47 -2.57
N THR A 584 -32.84 12.85 -3.84
CA THR A 584 -33.42 12.03 -4.92
C THR A 584 -32.43 10.96 -5.38
N ARG A 585 -32.92 9.88 -5.98
CA ARG A 585 -32.07 8.80 -6.50
C ARG A 585 -31.05 9.28 -7.54
N GLN A 586 -31.40 10.25 -8.36
CA GLN A 586 -30.50 10.83 -9.38
C GLN A 586 -29.41 11.72 -8.78
N GLU A 587 -29.69 12.42 -7.69
CA GLU A 587 -28.68 13.20 -6.97
C GLU A 587 -27.67 12.29 -6.29
N ALA A 588 -28.13 11.22 -5.65
CA ALA A 588 -27.26 10.20 -5.07
C ALA A 588 -26.37 9.54 -6.13
N ALA A 589 -26.94 9.23 -7.30
CA ALA A 589 -26.20 8.67 -8.43
C ALA A 589 -25.07 9.60 -8.91
N VAL A 590 -25.34 10.90 -9.03
CA VAL A 590 -24.32 11.88 -9.45
C VAL A 590 -23.17 11.95 -8.46
N ILE A 591 -23.45 12.06 -7.15
CA ILE A 591 -22.38 12.11 -6.14
C ILE A 591 -21.49 10.87 -6.24
N VAL A 592 -22.08 9.68 -6.34
CA VAL A 592 -21.33 8.43 -6.43
C VAL A 592 -20.55 8.31 -7.72
N PHE A 593 -21.13 8.73 -8.86
CA PHE A 593 -20.42 8.71 -10.13
C PHE A 593 -19.21 9.64 -10.12
N GLU A 594 -19.35 10.84 -9.56
CA GLU A 594 -18.22 11.78 -9.42
C GLU A 594 -17.13 11.24 -8.49
N VAL A 595 -17.50 10.66 -7.33
CA VAL A 595 -16.55 9.95 -6.47
C VAL A 595 -15.88 8.81 -7.23
N SER A 596 -16.62 8.05 -8.04
CA SER A 596 -16.09 6.93 -8.83
C SER A 596 -15.14 7.39 -9.93
N LYS A 597 -15.32 8.59 -10.50
CA LYS A 597 -14.37 9.18 -11.45
C LYS A 597 -13.03 9.48 -10.78
N SER A 598 -13.05 10.04 -9.58
CA SER A 598 -11.84 10.30 -8.79
C SER A 598 -11.19 8.99 -8.29
N LEU A 599 -11.97 8.12 -7.65
CA LEU A 599 -11.47 6.94 -6.95
C LEU A 599 -11.17 5.75 -7.87
N LEU A 600 -11.98 5.55 -8.91
CA LEU A 600 -11.97 4.35 -9.76
C LEU A 600 -11.64 4.66 -11.23
N ASN A 601 -11.37 5.93 -11.58
CA ASN A 601 -11.24 6.38 -12.96
C ASN A 601 -12.46 5.96 -13.83
N ALA A 602 -13.65 5.99 -13.23
CA ALA A 602 -14.87 5.53 -13.86
C ALA A 602 -15.16 6.27 -15.17
N GLN A 603 -15.56 5.52 -16.20
CA GLN A 603 -15.92 6.07 -17.51
C GLN A 603 -17.44 6.12 -17.68
N PRO A 604 -17.97 7.06 -18.48
CA PRO A 604 -19.38 7.05 -18.85
C PRO A 604 -19.77 5.74 -19.56
N VAL A 605 -20.94 5.21 -19.20
CA VAL A 605 -21.53 4.01 -19.82
C VAL A 605 -22.89 4.34 -20.39
N LYS A 606 -23.35 3.57 -21.38
CA LYS A 606 -24.66 3.76 -22.00
C LYS A 606 -25.58 2.59 -21.66
N VAL A 607 -26.73 2.92 -21.09
CA VAL A 607 -27.82 1.97 -20.77
C VAL A 607 -29.14 2.58 -21.23
N ASN A 608 -30.02 1.75 -21.78
CA ASN A 608 -31.39 2.14 -22.11
C ASN A 608 -32.23 2.16 -20.82
N LEU A 609 -32.70 3.35 -20.45
CA LEU A 609 -33.45 3.58 -19.22
C LEU A 609 -34.89 3.98 -19.54
N LYS A 610 -35.81 3.62 -18.65
CA LYS A 610 -37.20 4.08 -18.66
C LYS A 610 -37.38 5.19 -17.63
N GLY A 611 -38.30 6.12 -17.91
CA GLY A 611 -38.71 7.17 -16.98
C GLY A 611 -38.01 8.50 -17.22
N ALA A 612 -38.49 9.55 -16.55
CA ALA A 612 -37.93 10.89 -16.66
C ALA A 612 -36.64 11.01 -15.84
N ILE A 613 -35.55 11.40 -16.50
CA ILE A 613 -34.24 11.66 -15.89
C ILE A 613 -33.80 13.04 -16.36
N ASP A 614 -33.28 13.86 -15.46
CA ASP A 614 -32.77 15.16 -15.88
C ASP A 614 -31.46 15.01 -16.68
N PRO A 615 -31.22 15.84 -17.71
CA PRO A 615 -30.03 15.71 -18.57
C PRO A 615 -28.71 15.68 -17.80
N TRP A 616 -28.60 16.50 -16.75
CA TRP A 616 -27.39 16.59 -15.91
C TRP A 616 -27.08 15.32 -15.11
N ALA A 617 -28.07 14.44 -14.88
CA ALA A 617 -27.91 13.22 -14.10
C ALA A 617 -27.83 11.95 -14.96
N THR A 618 -28.07 12.05 -16.27
CA THR A 618 -28.27 10.88 -17.14
C THR A 618 -27.09 9.92 -17.13
N GLN A 619 -25.86 10.43 -17.27
CA GLN A 619 -24.65 9.60 -17.27
C GLN A 619 -24.45 8.87 -15.93
N ALA A 620 -24.71 9.56 -14.82
CA ALA A 620 -24.55 8.99 -13.49
C ALA A 620 -25.60 7.92 -13.18
N VAL A 621 -26.85 8.13 -13.60
CA VAL A 621 -27.89 7.11 -13.49
C VAL A 621 -27.55 5.90 -14.36
N GLN A 622 -27.05 6.11 -15.59
CA GLN A 622 -26.58 5.01 -16.44
C GLN A 622 -25.46 4.23 -15.78
N TYR A 623 -24.49 4.90 -15.15
CA TYR A 623 -23.41 4.28 -14.39
C TYR A 623 -23.93 3.39 -13.24
N VAL A 624 -24.77 3.97 -12.38
CA VAL A 624 -25.39 3.27 -11.25
C VAL A 624 -26.19 2.06 -11.72
N VAL A 625 -26.97 2.21 -12.78
CA VAL A 625 -27.81 1.13 -13.30
C VAL A 625 -26.96 0.03 -13.96
N PHE A 626 -25.96 0.40 -14.75
CA PHE A 626 -25.06 -0.54 -15.41
C PHE A 626 -24.32 -1.44 -14.40
N HIS A 627 -23.86 -0.85 -13.30
CA HIS A 627 -23.13 -1.56 -12.26
C HIS A 627 -24.02 -2.21 -11.18
N GLY A 628 -25.34 -2.07 -11.28
CA GLY A 628 -26.27 -2.68 -10.33
C GLY A 628 -26.23 -2.06 -8.93
N LEU A 629 -25.95 -0.75 -8.84
CA LEU A 629 -25.81 -0.04 -7.55
C LEU A 629 -27.16 0.40 -6.98
N TYR A 630 -28.10 -0.55 -6.87
CA TYR A 630 -29.47 -0.32 -6.39
C TYR A 630 -30.04 -1.56 -5.68
N GLY A 631 -31.17 -1.42 -5.00
CA GLY A 631 -31.81 -2.52 -4.28
C GLY A 631 -32.90 -3.24 -5.08
N PRO A 632 -33.61 -4.20 -4.45
CA PRO A 632 -34.65 -5.00 -5.08
C PRO A 632 -35.87 -4.20 -5.56
N GLU A 633 -36.00 -2.91 -5.21
CA GLU A 633 -37.08 -2.04 -5.68
C GLU A 633 -37.00 -1.70 -7.18
N VAL A 634 -35.81 -1.81 -7.77
CA VAL A 634 -35.60 -1.54 -9.19
C VAL A 634 -35.83 -2.82 -9.98
N ILE A 635 -36.94 -2.87 -10.70
CA ILE A 635 -37.37 -4.04 -11.46
C ILE A 635 -37.11 -3.78 -12.95
N SER A 636 -36.55 -4.78 -13.65
CA SER A 636 -36.41 -4.74 -15.11
C SER A 636 -37.66 -5.29 -15.79
N SER A 637 -38.15 -4.60 -16.82
CA SER A 637 -39.24 -5.09 -17.68
C SER A 637 -38.84 -4.97 -19.14
N LYS A 638 -38.83 -6.10 -19.87
CA LYS A 638 -38.43 -6.18 -21.29
C LYS A 638 -37.04 -5.57 -21.59
N GLY A 639 -36.10 -5.73 -20.66
CA GLY A 639 -34.74 -5.20 -20.79
C GLY A 639 -34.58 -3.69 -20.51
N LEU A 640 -35.67 -2.98 -20.22
CA LEU A 640 -35.64 -1.59 -19.78
C LEU A 640 -35.70 -1.53 -18.25
N ILE A 641 -34.79 -0.77 -17.65
CA ILE A 641 -34.73 -0.57 -16.20
C ILE A 641 -35.37 0.79 -15.87
N ASP A 642 -36.37 0.76 -14.99
CA ASP A 642 -36.99 1.97 -14.43
C ASP A 642 -36.38 2.25 -13.05
N TYR A 643 -35.38 3.13 -13.02
CA TYR A 643 -34.67 3.49 -11.80
C TYR A 643 -35.46 4.48 -10.93
N LYS A 644 -36.54 5.06 -11.46
CA LYS A 644 -37.35 6.10 -10.80
C LYS A 644 -36.51 7.27 -10.27
N ALA A 645 -35.67 7.80 -11.15
CA ALA A 645 -34.56 8.70 -10.81
C ALA A 645 -34.95 9.95 -9.99
N LYS A 646 -36.18 10.45 -10.15
CA LYS A 646 -36.69 11.65 -9.45
C LYS A 646 -37.32 11.38 -8.09
N GLU A 647 -37.56 10.12 -7.72
CA GLU A 647 -38.15 9.79 -6.43
C GLU A 647 -37.14 10.04 -5.28
N PRO A 648 -37.61 10.40 -4.08
CA PRO A 648 -36.77 10.40 -2.88
C PRO A 648 -36.16 9.02 -2.61
N LEU A 649 -34.89 8.98 -2.23
CA LEU A 649 -34.21 7.76 -1.82
C LEU A 649 -34.61 7.39 -0.40
N LEU A 650 -35.07 6.16 -0.17
CA LEU A 650 -35.36 5.66 1.17
C LEU A 650 -34.08 5.16 1.86
N ARG A 651 -34.05 5.15 3.19
CA ARG A 651 -32.89 4.66 3.96
C ARG A 651 -32.51 3.21 3.61
N GLN A 652 -33.48 2.32 3.45
CA GLN A 652 -33.22 0.93 3.04
C GLN A 652 -32.62 0.83 1.63
N GLU A 653 -33.05 1.70 0.71
CA GLU A 653 -32.55 1.76 -0.66
C GLU A 653 -31.13 2.33 -0.68
N ALA A 654 -30.86 3.35 0.13
CA ALA A 654 -29.53 3.89 0.34
C ALA A 654 -28.57 2.83 0.92
N ALA A 655 -29.03 2.00 1.85
CA ALA A 655 -28.23 0.89 2.36
C ALA A 655 -27.90 -0.13 1.26
N ALA A 656 -28.87 -0.51 0.42
CA ALA A 656 -28.61 -1.40 -0.73
C ALA A 656 -27.63 -0.78 -1.73
N PHE A 657 -27.82 0.50 -2.04
CA PHE A 657 -26.93 1.28 -2.88
C PHE A 657 -25.49 1.22 -2.33
N LEU A 658 -25.29 1.65 -1.08
CA LEU A 658 -23.98 1.72 -0.44
C LEU A 658 -23.32 0.34 -0.31
N TYR A 659 -24.09 -0.70 0.01
CA TYR A 659 -23.61 -2.08 0.08
C TYR A 659 -23.06 -2.54 -1.27
N ASN A 660 -23.83 -2.34 -2.34
CA ASN A 660 -23.42 -2.73 -3.68
C ASN A 660 -22.23 -1.90 -4.17
N TYR A 661 -22.19 -0.62 -3.83
CA TYR A 661 -21.05 0.25 -4.13
C TYR A 661 -19.77 -0.20 -3.41
N ALA A 662 -19.85 -0.56 -2.12
CA ALA A 662 -18.72 -1.10 -1.35
C ALA A 662 -18.07 -2.30 -2.04
N ARG A 663 -18.87 -3.17 -2.65
CA ARG A 663 -18.40 -4.35 -3.41
C ARG A 663 -17.91 -3.99 -4.80
N HIS A 664 -18.54 -3.01 -5.43
CA HIS A 664 -18.19 -2.52 -6.77
C HIS A 664 -16.79 -1.90 -6.81
N ILE A 665 -16.37 -1.19 -5.75
CA ILE A 665 -15.03 -0.61 -5.62
C ILE A 665 -13.91 -1.63 -5.90
N PHE A 666 -14.15 -2.91 -5.62
CA PHE A 666 -13.15 -3.97 -5.77
C PHE A 666 -13.32 -4.84 -7.02
N LYS A 667 -14.35 -4.60 -7.84
CA LYS A 667 -14.54 -5.29 -9.11
C LYS A 667 -13.73 -4.56 -10.19
N LYS A 668 -12.60 -5.13 -10.60
CA LYS A 668 -11.79 -4.66 -11.73
C LYS A 668 -12.25 -5.30 -13.03
#